data_AF-A0A6J4HPZ4-F1
#
_entry.id   AF-A0A6J4HPZ4-F1
#
_cell.length_a   1.000
_cell.length_b   1.000
_cell.length_c   1.000
_cell.angle_alpha   90.00
_cell.angle_beta   90.00
_cell.angle_gamma   90.00
#
_symmetry.space_group_name_H-M   'P 1'
#
loop_
_entity.id
_entity.type
_entity.pdbx_description
1 polymer ?
#
loop_
_entity_poly.entity_id
_entity_poly.type
_entity_poly.pdbx_seq_one_letter_code
_entity_poly.pdbx_strand_id
1 'polypeptide(L)'
;SLLPRQCLVLGGEAASWDLVEKVQQSAPTCRILNHYGPTETTVGVLTYPVKSKLDSYNATTVPIGRAIANTQVYLLDEQLQPVPIGVPGELYIGGAPLARGYLNRPELTAEKFITVEHLGGQDAHSTRVYKTGDKARYLPDGNIEFLGRVDYQVKIRGFRIELGEIEAVLSQHPGVRQAVVSLSEDESSNKRLIGYVVPKQQVPNISDLRQFCLHKLPEYMVPSAFVLLKSLPLTSNGKIDRRALPAPEQTRPELEAVFVAPRNSVEEQLTEIWAQVLGLEKVGIHDNFFDLGGHSLLITQLLAKVRDTFKVNLSLRSLFKDPTVANIAKKIAIAQQAKPGSKVEEDAIDLKAEAILDSTIRPNGIPYNPDIAPTTIFLTGATGFLGAFLLYELLQQTQADIYCLVRAETIDLGKKKIQHSLESYLLWDESFNSRIIPVLGDLSQPLLGLSREQFQQMASQLDVIYHNGAFVNFTYPYSALKAANVLGTQEVLRLASQIKVKPVHFISTISVVFPNNPDVSLVREQDSLDDAKMPSSGYAQSKWVAEKLVTIARERGLPICIYRPGRISGHSKTGACNPSDHTYRMIKGCIQLKSIPNQDIQLNLSPVDYVSKAIVSLSNQKESIGKAFHLVNPKPLPLKEMANYIRSLGYPIELVAYEQWRSQLINTVDSPENALYPLLSIFAEETSNSQSQNSPLQHFDCQNTLTGLVETSIVCPPVDAEVLSTYFCYLFQTGFLNTPPLQHPINY
;
A
#
# COMPACT_ATOMS: atom_id res chain seq x y z
N SER A 1 -29.55 5.17 1.77
CA SER A 1 -29.18 5.94 0.57
C SER A 1 -27.97 6.77 0.93
N LEU A 2 -26.82 6.51 0.29
CA LEU A 2 -25.54 7.25 0.41
C LEU A 2 -25.62 8.64 -0.25
N LEU A 3 -26.74 8.95 -0.91
CA LEU A 3 -26.94 10.25 -1.54
C LEU A 3 -27.39 11.27 -0.49
N PRO A 4 -26.77 12.46 -0.47
CA PRO A 4 -27.15 13.50 0.48
C PRO A 4 -28.62 13.88 0.30
N ARG A 5 -29.32 14.16 1.41
CA ARG A 5 -30.77 14.45 1.38
C ARG A 5 -31.12 15.78 0.72
N GLN A 6 -30.17 16.71 0.61
CA GLN A 6 -30.44 18.09 0.18
C GLN A 6 -29.62 18.51 -1.04
N CYS A 7 -28.30 18.29 -1.02
CA CYS A 7 -27.42 18.74 -2.09
C CYS A 7 -26.21 17.81 -2.26
N LEU A 8 -25.93 17.40 -3.49
CA LEU A 8 -24.73 16.70 -3.93
C LEU A 8 -23.89 17.65 -4.78
N VAL A 9 -22.62 17.81 -4.43
CA VAL A 9 -21.66 18.57 -5.25
C VAL A 9 -20.72 17.58 -5.91
N LEU A 10 -20.76 17.53 -7.23
CA LEU A 10 -19.86 16.76 -8.09
C LEU A 10 -18.65 17.63 -8.43
N GLY A 11 -17.45 17.06 -8.35
CA GLY A 11 -16.22 17.75 -8.69
C GLY A 11 -15.06 16.76 -8.72
N GLY A 12 -13.93 17.20 -9.27
CA GLY A 12 -12.73 16.34 -9.37
C GLY A 12 -12.65 15.50 -10.64
N GLU A 13 -13.73 15.26 -11.38
CA GLU A 13 -13.72 14.70 -12.74
C GLU A 13 -14.90 15.20 -13.57
N ALA A 14 -14.88 14.98 -14.90
CA ALA A 14 -15.99 15.37 -15.76
C ALA A 14 -17.20 14.48 -15.45
N ALA A 15 -18.29 15.08 -14.94
CA ALA A 15 -19.50 14.34 -14.64
C ALA A 15 -20.20 13.87 -15.93
N SER A 16 -20.63 12.62 -15.95
CA SER A 16 -21.44 12.05 -17.03
C SER A 16 -22.93 12.24 -16.76
N TRP A 17 -23.72 12.35 -17.84
CA TRP A 17 -25.18 12.41 -17.72
C TRP A 17 -25.75 11.12 -17.12
N ASP A 18 -25.16 9.96 -17.41
CA ASP A 18 -25.57 8.67 -16.86
C ASP A 18 -25.47 8.64 -15.32
N LEU A 19 -24.43 9.26 -14.76
CA LEU A 19 -24.29 9.40 -13.31
C LEU A 19 -25.38 10.29 -12.73
N VAL A 20 -25.63 11.45 -13.35
CA VAL A 20 -26.67 12.40 -12.92
C VAL A 20 -28.04 11.75 -12.93
N GLU A 21 -28.39 11.02 -13.98
CA GLU A 21 -29.67 10.32 -14.11
C GLU A 21 -29.86 9.27 -13.01
N LYS A 22 -28.83 8.48 -12.71
CA LYS A 22 -28.86 7.50 -11.59
C LYS A 22 -29.09 8.17 -10.24
N VAL A 23 -28.45 9.32 -9.99
CA VAL A 23 -28.62 10.09 -8.75
C VAL A 23 -30.04 10.67 -8.66
N GLN A 24 -30.55 11.25 -9.75
CA GLN A 24 -31.90 11.82 -9.79
C GLN A 24 -32.98 10.75 -9.59
N GLN A 25 -32.80 9.54 -10.14
CA GLN A 25 -33.71 8.42 -9.90
C GLN A 25 -33.68 7.93 -8.44
N SER A 26 -32.49 7.87 -7.84
CA SER A 26 -32.30 7.34 -6.48
C SER A 26 -32.58 8.36 -5.37
N ALA A 27 -32.49 9.65 -5.68
CA ALA A 27 -32.72 10.77 -4.75
C ALA A 27 -33.33 11.99 -5.49
N PRO A 28 -34.61 11.93 -5.89
CA PRO A 28 -35.24 12.93 -6.76
C PRO A 28 -35.34 14.34 -6.16
N THR A 29 -35.27 14.46 -4.84
CA THR A 29 -35.28 15.76 -4.13
C THR A 29 -33.88 16.33 -3.89
N CYS A 30 -32.82 15.59 -4.22
CA CYS A 30 -31.44 16.02 -4.03
C CYS A 30 -31.03 16.99 -5.15
N ARG A 31 -30.59 18.19 -4.77
CA ARG A 31 -30.01 19.15 -5.71
C ARG A 31 -28.62 18.68 -6.12
N ILE A 32 -28.33 18.65 -7.41
CA ILE A 32 -27.00 18.28 -7.91
C ILE A 32 -26.32 19.55 -8.41
N LEU A 33 -25.11 19.81 -7.93
CA LEU A 33 -24.24 20.88 -8.43
C LEU A 33 -23.03 20.23 -9.07
N ASN A 34 -22.74 20.53 -10.33
CA ASN A 34 -21.44 20.25 -10.91
C ASN A 34 -20.51 21.42 -10.59
N HIS A 35 -19.28 21.13 -10.22
CA HIS A 35 -18.35 22.10 -9.70
C HIS A 35 -16.95 21.86 -10.27
N TYR A 36 -16.29 22.95 -10.61
CA TYR A 36 -14.98 22.92 -11.25
C TYR A 36 -14.07 23.98 -10.65
N GLY A 37 -12.83 23.60 -10.37
CA GLY A 37 -11.75 24.51 -10.08
C GLY A 37 -10.41 23.79 -9.94
N PRO A 38 -9.30 24.37 -10.42
CA PRO A 38 -7.96 23.83 -10.19
C PRO A 38 -7.41 24.20 -8.80
N THR A 39 -6.37 23.49 -8.34
CA THR A 39 -5.71 23.71 -7.04
C THR A 39 -5.03 25.07 -6.94
N GLU A 40 -4.66 25.65 -8.08
CA GLU A 40 -4.10 26.99 -8.25
C GLU A 40 -5.12 28.11 -8.02
N THR A 41 -6.36 27.71 -7.70
CA THR A 41 -7.45 28.57 -7.25
C THR A 41 -7.97 28.08 -5.88
N THR A 42 -9.20 28.41 -5.49
CA THR A 42 -9.85 27.94 -4.25
C THR A 42 -10.54 26.57 -4.41
N VAL A 43 -9.95 25.65 -5.18
CA VAL A 43 -10.48 24.29 -5.51
C VAL A 43 -11.81 24.31 -6.31
N GLY A 44 -12.42 25.48 -6.44
CA GLY A 44 -13.79 25.63 -6.89
C GLY A 44 -14.14 27.04 -7.31
N VAL A 45 -14.34 27.24 -8.61
CA VAL A 45 -14.54 28.58 -9.18
C VAL A 45 -15.67 28.66 -10.19
N LEU A 46 -16.11 27.51 -10.73
CA LEU A 46 -17.27 27.39 -11.60
C LEU A 46 -18.29 26.45 -10.95
N THR A 47 -19.57 26.78 -11.07
CA THR A 47 -20.65 25.90 -10.62
C THR A 47 -21.83 25.88 -11.58
N TYR A 48 -22.39 24.70 -11.77
CA TYR A 48 -23.59 24.44 -12.56
C TYR A 48 -24.65 23.71 -11.72
N PRO A 49 -25.80 24.34 -11.44
CA PRO A 49 -26.96 23.63 -10.91
C PRO A 49 -27.53 22.70 -11.96
N VAL A 50 -27.35 21.39 -11.78
CA VAL A 50 -27.75 20.37 -12.74
C VAL A 50 -29.27 20.20 -12.70
N LYS A 51 -29.92 20.42 -13.84
CA LYS A 51 -31.38 20.30 -14.01
C LYS A 51 -31.74 19.04 -14.78
N SER A 52 -31.49 19.02 -16.09
CA SER A 52 -31.67 17.86 -16.94
C SER A 52 -30.74 17.93 -18.16
N LYS A 53 -30.56 16.80 -18.84
CA LYS A 53 -29.81 16.71 -20.10
C LYS A 53 -30.51 17.44 -21.25
N LEU A 54 -31.84 17.50 -21.22
CA LEU A 54 -32.65 18.19 -22.25
C LEU A 54 -32.48 19.72 -22.19
N ASP A 55 -32.17 20.25 -21.00
CA ASP A 55 -32.00 21.68 -20.76
C ASP A 55 -30.57 22.18 -21.04
N SER A 56 -29.63 21.31 -21.44
CA SER A 56 -28.20 21.63 -21.59
C SER A 56 -27.74 21.89 -23.03
N TYR A 57 -28.66 22.23 -23.94
CA TYR A 57 -28.35 22.53 -25.35
C TYR A 57 -27.52 21.45 -26.07
N ASN A 58 -27.81 20.16 -25.80
CA ASN A 58 -27.08 19.00 -26.32
C ASN A 58 -25.58 18.97 -25.95
N ALA A 59 -25.20 19.51 -24.79
CA ALA A 59 -23.85 19.34 -24.24
C ALA A 59 -23.51 17.84 -24.10
N THR A 60 -22.33 17.45 -24.57
CA THR A 60 -21.85 16.07 -24.52
C THR A 60 -21.46 15.66 -23.10
N THR A 61 -21.06 16.62 -22.28
CA THR A 61 -20.77 16.44 -20.84
C THR A 61 -21.69 17.30 -19.98
N VAL A 62 -21.77 17.02 -18.68
CA VAL A 62 -22.48 17.91 -17.74
C VAL A 62 -21.70 19.23 -17.67
N PRO A 63 -22.31 20.39 -17.99
CA PRO A 63 -21.62 21.67 -17.96
C PRO A 63 -20.95 21.96 -16.60
N ILE A 64 -19.81 22.64 -16.63
CA ILE A 64 -19.10 23.09 -15.43
C ILE A 64 -19.65 24.43 -14.91
N GLY A 65 -20.46 25.11 -15.72
CA GLY A 65 -21.34 26.19 -15.28
C GLY A 65 -20.73 27.58 -15.39
N ARG A 66 -21.05 28.45 -14.44
CA ARG A 66 -20.63 29.87 -14.44
C ARG A 66 -19.73 30.19 -13.26
N ALA A 67 -18.99 31.28 -13.40
CA ALA A 67 -18.12 31.83 -12.37
C ALA A 67 -18.88 32.13 -11.07
N ILE A 68 -18.32 31.70 -9.94
CA ILE A 68 -18.77 32.13 -8.62
C ILE A 68 -18.33 33.58 -8.36
N ALA A 69 -18.83 34.17 -7.27
CA ALA A 69 -18.50 35.55 -6.89
C ALA A 69 -16.97 35.78 -6.83
N ASN A 70 -16.55 36.96 -7.31
CA ASN A 70 -15.15 37.41 -7.34
C ASN A 70 -14.19 36.60 -8.24
N THR A 71 -14.72 35.70 -9.07
CA THR A 71 -13.99 34.96 -10.10
C THR A 71 -14.24 35.59 -11.47
N GLN A 72 -13.19 35.82 -12.25
CA GLN A 72 -13.31 36.08 -13.69
C GLN A 72 -12.92 34.83 -14.47
N VAL A 73 -13.62 34.57 -15.57
CA VAL A 73 -13.35 33.41 -16.43
C VAL A 73 -13.36 33.83 -17.88
N TYR A 74 -12.32 33.42 -18.59
CA TYR A 74 -12.10 33.75 -19.99
C TYR A 74 -11.87 32.47 -20.79
N LEU A 75 -12.47 32.41 -21.97
CA LEU A 75 -12.13 31.41 -22.99
C LEU A 75 -11.36 32.14 -24.07
N LEU A 76 -10.08 31.83 -24.22
CA LEU A 76 -9.16 32.55 -25.08
C LEU A 76 -8.64 31.68 -26.22
N ASP A 77 -8.32 32.30 -27.34
CA ASP A 77 -7.58 31.68 -28.45
C ASP A 77 -6.05 31.72 -28.22
N GLU A 78 -5.29 31.26 -29.21
CA GLU A 78 -3.82 31.23 -29.17
C GLU A 78 -3.18 32.63 -29.14
N GLN A 79 -3.93 33.66 -29.55
CA GLN A 79 -3.54 35.07 -29.49
C GLN A 79 -4.04 35.75 -28.20
N LEU A 80 -4.50 34.94 -27.24
CA LEU A 80 -5.07 35.35 -25.96
C LEU A 80 -6.32 36.23 -26.10
N GLN A 81 -7.02 36.20 -27.25
CA GLN A 81 -8.24 36.95 -27.47
C GLN A 81 -9.48 36.13 -27.07
N PRO A 82 -10.53 36.75 -26.51
CA PRO A 82 -11.78 36.05 -26.19
C PRO A 82 -12.43 35.41 -27.42
N VAL A 83 -12.82 34.13 -27.29
CA VAL A 83 -13.55 33.42 -28.35
C VAL A 83 -15.06 33.64 -28.29
N PRO A 84 -15.79 33.61 -29.42
CA PRO A 84 -17.25 33.70 -29.44
C PRO A 84 -17.95 32.53 -28.74
N ILE A 85 -19.23 32.72 -28.40
CA ILE A 85 -20.10 31.67 -27.85
C ILE A 85 -20.13 30.46 -28.80
N GLY A 86 -20.01 29.25 -28.24
CA GLY A 86 -19.99 27.98 -28.97
C GLY A 86 -18.63 27.58 -29.55
N VAL A 87 -17.67 28.52 -29.65
CA VAL A 87 -16.33 28.25 -30.16
C VAL A 87 -15.44 27.70 -29.04
N PRO A 88 -14.74 26.56 -29.25
CA PRO A 88 -13.78 26.05 -28.27
C PRO A 88 -12.59 27.00 -28.09
N GLY A 89 -12.31 27.37 -26.84
CA GLY A 89 -11.12 28.12 -26.42
C GLY A 89 -10.42 27.44 -25.23
N GLU A 90 -9.24 27.93 -24.88
CA GLU A 90 -8.56 27.53 -23.63
C GLU A 90 -9.12 28.35 -22.46
N LEU A 91 -9.33 27.70 -21.32
CA LEU A 91 -9.92 28.28 -20.13
C LEU A 91 -8.85 28.98 -19.28
N TYR A 92 -9.12 30.23 -18.93
CA TYR A 92 -8.29 31.06 -18.06
C TYR A 92 -9.14 31.57 -16.90
N ILE A 93 -8.55 31.58 -15.70
CA ILE A 93 -9.23 32.01 -14.47
C ILE A 93 -8.52 33.24 -13.93
N GLY A 94 -9.26 34.28 -13.59
CA GLY A 94 -8.77 35.50 -12.95
C GLY A 94 -9.48 35.74 -11.61
N GLY A 95 -8.96 36.73 -10.88
CA GLY A 95 -9.64 37.29 -9.71
C GLY A 95 -9.11 36.83 -8.36
N ALA A 96 -9.90 37.10 -7.33
CA ALA A 96 -9.55 36.85 -5.93
C ALA A 96 -9.18 35.38 -5.61
N PRO A 97 -9.72 34.35 -6.30
CA PRO A 97 -9.38 32.96 -5.99
C PRO A 97 -7.95 32.55 -6.35
N LEU A 98 -7.18 33.34 -7.10
CA LEU A 98 -5.87 32.95 -7.58
C LEU A 98 -4.85 32.76 -6.44
N ALA A 99 -4.10 31.66 -6.52
CA ALA A 99 -2.93 31.46 -5.67
C ALA A 99 -1.81 32.46 -6.01
N ARG A 100 -0.90 32.67 -5.05
CA ARG A 100 0.30 33.50 -5.23
C ARG A 100 1.27 32.93 -6.27
N GLY A 101 1.33 31.61 -6.41
CA GLY A 101 2.24 30.89 -7.30
C GLY A 101 2.68 29.55 -6.72
N TYR A 102 3.56 28.84 -7.42
CA TYR A 102 4.15 27.59 -6.95
C TYR A 102 5.34 27.85 -6.03
N LEU A 103 5.37 27.20 -4.87
CA LEU A 103 6.44 27.36 -3.89
C LEU A 103 7.78 26.88 -4.47
N ASN A 104 8.81 27.73 -4.42
CA ASN A 104 10.16 27.47 -4.93
C ASN A 104 10.23 27.08 -6.41
N ARG A 105 9.22 27.43 -7.22
CA ARG A 105 9.21 27.21 -8.67
C ARG A 105 8.82 28.49 -9.43
N PRO A 106 9.71 29.49 -9.46
CA PRO A 106 9.41 30.79 -10.08
C PRO A 106 9.16 30.67 -11.60
N GLU A 107 9.89 29.79 -12.28
CA GLU A 107 9.74 29.57 -13.73
C GLU A 107 8.34 29.03 -14.08
N LEU A 108 7.90 27.96 -13.40
CA LEU A 108 6.55 27.41 -13.57
C LEU A 108 5.45 28.40 -13.17
N THR A 109 5.73 29.24 -12.16
CA THR A 109 4.79 30.29 -11.74
C THR A 109 4.60 31.32 -12.84
N ALA A 110 5.69 31.80 -13.46
CA ALA A 110 5.63 32.74 -14.57
C ALA A 110 4.97 32.14 -15.81
N GLU A 111 5.17 30.85 -16.07
CA GLU A 111 4.55 30.13 -17.18
C GLU A 111 3.02 30.03 -17.02
N LYS A 112 2.54 29.72 -15.81
CA LYS A 112 1.13 29.40 -15.57
C LYS A 112 0.29 30.58 -15.08
N PHE A 113 0.88 31.53 -14.37
CA PHE A 113 0.20 32.74 -13.89
C PHE A 113 0.67 33.94 -14.69
N ILE A 114 0.02 34.16 -15.82
CA ILE A 114 0.40 35.18 -16.79
C ILE A 114 -0.38 36.48 -16.57
N THR A 115 0.10 37.56 -17.20
CA THR A 115 -0.62 38.84 -17.28
C THR A 115 -1.16 39.01 -18.69
N VAL A 116 -2.46 39.30 -18.82
CA VAL A 116 -3.11 39.56 -20.11
C VAL A 116 -3.69 40.97 -20.09
N GLU A 117 -2.94 41.92 -20.63
CA GLU A 117 -3.15 43.37 -20.46
C GLU A 117 -4.50 43.88 -21.00
N HIS A 118 -5.10 43.20 -21.97
CA HIS A 118 -6.37 43.61 -22.57
C HIS A 118 -7.60 42.99 -21.87
N LEU A 119 -7.40 42.11 -20.88
CA LEU A 119 -8.47 41.48 -20.09
C LEU A 119 -8.64 42.18 -18.73
N GLY A 120 -9.33 43.33 -18.72
CA GLY A 120 -9.87 43.99 -17.52
C GLY A 120 -8.92 44.85 -16.67
N GLY A 121 -9.39 46.05 -16.26
CA GLY A 121 -8.87 46.94 -15.20
C GLY A 121 -7.49 47.60 -15.38
N GLN A 122 -7.25 48.78 -14.76
CA GLN A 122 -5.99 49.54 -14.85
C GLN A 122 -4.85 49.02 -13.93
N ASP A 123 -5.04 47.91 -13.19
CA ASP A 123 -4.05 47.38 -12.25
C ASP A 123 -3.60 45.94 -12.57
N ALA A 124 -2.37 45.60 -12.15
CA ALA A 124 -1.74 44.31 -12.45
C ALA A 124 -2.45 43.09 -11.80
N HIS A 125 -3.29 43.32 -10.79
CA HIS A 125 -4.05 42.26 -10.14
C HIS A 125 -5.31 41.88 -10.94
N SER A 126 -5.90 42.84 -11.64
CA SER A 126 -7.08 42.64 -12.50
C SER A 126 -6.75 41.96 -13.83
N THR A 127 -5.51 42.08 -14.31
CA THR A 127 -5.00 41.48 -15.56
C THR A 127 -4.30 40.13 -15.37
N ARG A 128 -4.12 39.67 -14.11
CA ARG A 128 -3.44 38.40 -13.81
C ARG A 128 -4.41 37.23 -13.91
N VAL A 129 -4.03 36.23 -14.71
CA VAL A 129 -4.84 35.02 -14.94
C VAL A 129 -4.00 33.76 -14.77
N TYR A 130 -4.64 32.69 -14.32
CA TYR A 130 -4.10 31.34 -14.34
C TYR A 130 -4.53 30.62 -15.62
N LYS A 131 -3.54 30.13 -16.36
CA LYS A 131 -3.70 29.31 -17.55
C LYS A 131 -4.01 27.87 -17.14
N THR A 132 -5.26 27.44 -17.28
CA THR A 132 -5.69 26.16 -16.70
C THR A 132 -5.24 24.95 -17.49
N GLY A 133 -4.93 25.12 -18.78
CA GLY A 133 -4.68 24.01 -19.70
C GLY A 133 -5.94 23.23 -20.07
N ASP A 134 -7.14 23.72 -19.75
CA ASP A 134 -8.41 23.07 -20.07
C ASP A 134 -9.04 23.70 -21.32
N LYS A 135 -9.60 22.88 -22.21
CA LYS A 135 -10.37 23.32 -23.38
C LYS A 135 -11.85 23.32 -23.03
N ALA A 136 -12.54 24.40 -23.37
CA ALA A 136 -13.94 24.59 -23.03
C ALA A 136 -14.64 25.48 -24.07
N ARG A 137 -15.97 25.54 -24.03
CA ARG A 137 -16.76 26.49 -24.83
C ARG A 137 -17.90 27.07 -24.02
N TYR A 138 -18.29 28.31 -24.33
CA TYR A 138 -19.53 28.86 -23.84
C TYR A 138 -20.72 28.23 -24.56
N LEU A 139 -21.73 27.84 -23.81
CA LEU A 139 -23.05 27.48 -24.31
C LEU A 139 -23.91 28.74 -24.52
N PRO A 140 -25.00 28.69 -25.30
CA PRO A 140 -25.87 29.84 -25.56
C PRO A 140 -26.47 30.48 -24.29
N ASP A 141 -26.62 29.70 -23.23
CA ASP A 141 -27.07 30.17 -21.92
C ASP A 141 -25.93 30.71 -21.05
N GLY A 142 -24.71 30.86 -21.57
CA GLY A 142 -23.55 31.36 -20.84
C GLY A 142 -22.95 30.38 -19.83
N ASN A 143 -23.45 29.14 -19.73
CA ASN A 143 -22.73 28.08 -19.01
C ASN A 143 -21.51 27.62 -19.81
N ILE A 144 -20.51 27.11 -19.13
CA ILE A 144 -19.30 26.60 -19.77
C ILE A 144 -19.39 25.07 -19.85
N GLU A 145 -19.17 24.53 -21.04
CA GLU A 145 -18.98 23.12 -21.28
C GLU A 145 -17.50 22.79 -21.35
N PHE A 146 -17.09 21.74 -20.62
CA PHE A 146 -15.73 21.23 -20.62
C PHE A 146 -15.54 20.25 -21.79
N LEU A 147 -14.46 20.45 -22.56
CA LEU A 147 -14.16 19.67 -23.78
C LEU A 147 -12.91 18.79 -23.65
N GLY A 148 -12.16 18.90 -22.55
CA GLY A 148 -10.93 18.13 -22.32
C GLY A 148 -9.74 19.00 -21.91
N ARG A 149 -8.55 18.42 -21.81
CA ARG A 149 -7.29 19.15 -21.52
C ARG A 149 -6.48 19.38 -22.79
N VAL A 150 -5.79 20.52 -22.83
CA VAL A 150 -4.79 20.90 -23.82
C VAL A 150 -3.40 20.41 -23.42
N ASP A 151 -3.12 20.29 -22.12
CA ASP A 151 -1.86 19.74 -21.61
C ASP A 151 -1.94 18.25 -21.23
N TYR A 152 -0.82 17.69 -20.80
CA TYR A 152 -0.64 16.25 -20.57
C TYR A 152 -0.98 15.80 -19.14
N GLN A 153 -1.75 16.58 -18.38
CA GLN A 153 -2.19 16.17 -17.04
C GLN A 153 -3.27 15.09 -17.14
N VAL A 154 -3.15 14.04 -16.33
CA VAL A 154 -4.10 12.92 -16.35
C VAL A 154 -4.71 12.67 -14.98
N LYS A 155 -5.94 12.15 -14.97
CA LYS A 155 -6.61 11.70 -13.75
C LYS A 155 -6.71 10.19 -13.75
N ILE A 156 -6.08 9.54 -12.77
CA ILE A 156 -6.06 8.08 -12.62
C ILE A 156 -6.50 7.76 -11.19
N ARG A 157 -7.58 6.98 -11.05
CA ARG A 157 -8.10 6.51 -9.74
C ARG A 157 -8.32 7.64 -8.72
N GLY A 158 -8.81 8.80 -9.19
CA GLY A 158 -9.05 9.98 -8.36
C GLY A 158 -7.82 10.88 -8.12
N PHE A 159 -6.62 10.47 -8.55
CA PHE A 159 -5.40 11.26 -8.42
C PHE A 159 -5.15 12.09 -9.68
N ARG A 160 -4.84 13.38 -9.50
CA ARG A 160 -4.32 14.24 -10.57
C ARG A 160 -2.81 14.05 -10.67
N ILE A 161 -2.34 13.63 -11.84
CA ILE A 161 -0.96 13.26 -12.08
C ILE A 161 -0.39 14.13 -13.20
N GLU A 162 0.74 14.78 -12.92
CA GLU A 162 1.55 15.50 -13.88
C GLU A 162 2.49 14.49 -14.58
N LEU A 163 2.24 14.16 -15.85
CA LEU A 163 3.12 13.21 -16.56
C LEU A 163 4.57 13.70 -16.63
N GLY A 164 4.77 15.02 -16.71
CA GLY A 164 6.09 15.64 -16.68
C GLY A 164 6.88 15.38 -15.38
N GLU A 165 6.21 15.15 -14.25
CA GLU A 165 6.88 14.80 -12.99
C GLU A 165 7.53 13.41 -13.09
N ILE A 166 6.82 12.46 -13.67
CA ILE A 166 7.29 11.10 -13.89
C ILE A 166 8.41 11.09 -14.94
N GLU A 167 8.29 11.90 -15.99
CA GLU A 167 9.31 12.09 -17.03
C GLU A 167 10.61 12.66 -16.46
N ALA A 168 10.50 13.65 -15.57
CA ALA A 168 11.64 14.25 -14.89
C ALA A 168 12.34 13.23 -13.99
N VAL A 169 11.59 12.39 -13.27
CA VAL A 169 12.16 11.29 -12.48
C VAL A 169 12.86 10.29 -13.40
N LEU A 170 12.21 9.81 -14.46
CA LEU A 170 12.84 8.85 -15.38
C LEU A 170 14.12 9.39 -16.02
N SER A 171 14.15 10.68 -16.34
CA SER A 171 15.32 11.35 -16.93
C SER A 171 16.51 11.47 -15.96
N GLN A 172 16.29 11.34 -14.65
CA GLN A 172 17.38 11.28 -13.65
C GLN A 172 18.07 9.92 -13.59
N HIS A 173 17.47 8.86 -14.16
CA HIS A 173 18.07 7.54 -14.14
C HIS A 173 19.37 7.51 -14.98
N PRO A 174 20.50 7.00 -14.47
CA PRO A 174 21.80 7.06 -15.15
C PRO A 174 21.78 6.51 -16.59
N GLY A 175 21.00 5.45 -16.83
CA GLY A 175 20.84 4.80 -18.13
C GLY A 175 19.83 5.44 -19.09
N VAL A 176 19.14 6.52 -18.70
CA VAL A 176 18.09 7.16 -19.51
C VAL A 176 18.61 8.44 -20.16
N ARG A 177 18.45 8.57 -21.48
CA ARG A 177 18.80 9.77 -22.26
C ARG A 177 17.62 10.72 -22.38
N GLN A 178 16.43 10.19 -22.67
CA GLN A 178 15.17 10.94 -22.74
C GLN A 178 14.03 10.04 -22.24
N ALA A 179 13.00 10.63 -21.64
CA ALA A 179 11.80 9.91 -21.25
C ALA A 179 10.54 10.72 -21.56
N VAL A 180 9.47 10.02 -21.93
CA VAL A 180 8.13 10.57 -22.13
C VAL A 180 7.14 9.60 -21.51
N VAL A 181 6.13 10.10 -20.81
CA VAL A 181 5.12 9.25 -20.19
C VAL A 181 3.79 9.50 -20.87
N SER A 182 3.05 8.45 -21.19
CA SER A 182 1.69 8.59 -21.73
C SER A 182 0.69 7.80 -20.90
N LEU A 183 -0.57 8.17 -21.06
CA LEU A 183 -1.69 7.38 -20.58
C LEU A 183 -2.16 6.46 -21.69
N SER A 184 -2.34 5.18 -21.35
CA SER A 184 -3.01 4.19 -22.17
C SER A 184 -4.28 3.75 -21.47
N GLU A 185 -5.33 3.58 -22.25
CA GLU A 185 -6.59 2.97 -21.83
C GLU A 185 -6.69 1.60 -22.49
N ASP A 186 -7.07 0.57 -21.72
CA ASP A 186 -7.39 -0.74 -22.28
C ASP A 186 -8.86 -0.82 -22.73
N GLU A 187 -9.26 -1.93 -23.36
CA GLU A 187 -10.63 -2.16 -23.84
C GLU A 187 -11.68 -2.11 -22.71
N SER A 188 -11.27 -2.26 -21.45
CA SER A 188 -12.12 -2.17 -20.26
C SER A 188 -12.16 -0.78 -19.62
N SER A 189 -11.62 0.24 -20.30
CA SER A 189 -11.51 1.63 -19.81
C SER A 189 -10.61 1.82 -18.58
N ASN A 190 -9.72 0.86 -18.28
CA ASN A 190 -8.74 1.03 -17.22
C ASN A 190 -7.56 1.87 -17.71
N LYS A 191 -7.36 3.01 -17.03
CA LYS A 191 -6.27 3.96 -17.26
C LYS A 191 -4.97 3.47 -16.64
N ARG A 192 -3.92 3.34 -17.45
CA ARG A 192 -2.57 2.92 -17.03
C ARG A 192 -1.47 3.84 -17.59
N LEU A 193 -0.40 4.03 -16.82
CA LEU A 193 0.74 4.88 -17.19
C LEU A 193 1.81 4.06 -17.93
N ILE A 194 2.35 4.60 -19.02
CA ILE A 194 3.43 3.98 -19.81
C ILE A 194 4.62 4.94 -19.87
N GLY A 195 5.80 4.47 -19.48
CA GLY A 195 7.04 5.22 -19.62
C GLY A 195 7.81 4.84 -20.89
N TYR A 196 7.90 5.74 -21.85
CA TYR A 196 8.74 5.60 -23.04
C TYR A 196 10.12 6.14 -22.76
N VAL A 197 11.13 5.31 -22.95
CA VAL A 197 12.50 5.58 -22.50
C VAL A 197 13.45 5.41 -23.67
N VAL A 198 14.25 6.44 -23.93
CA VAL A 198 15.38 6.36 -24.85
C VAL A 198 16.63 6.09 -24.02
N PRO A 199 17.30 4.93 -24.18
CA PRO A 199 18.47 4.59 -23.39
C PRO A 199 19.71 5.42 -23.79
N LYS A 200 20.70 5.47 -22.88
CA LYS A 200 22.09 5.86 -23.21
C LYS A 200 22.84 4.65 -23.79
N GLN A 201 24.18 4.66 -23.75
CA GLN A 201 25.03 3.57 -24.30
C GLN A 201 24.73 2.20 -23.66
N GLN A 202 24.35 2.15 -22.39
CA GLN A 202 23.90 0.93 -21.72
C GLN A 202 22.38 0.95 -21.58
N VAL A 203 21.72 -0.09 -22.08
CA VAL A 203 20.25 -0.24 -21.99
C VAL A 203 19.88 -0.57 -20.54
N PRO A 204 19.04 0.25 -19.88
CA PRO A 204 18.60 0.00 -18.51
C PRO A 204 17.58 -1.15 -18.48
N ASN A 205 17.64 -1.98 -17.43
CA ASN A 205 16.61 -2.98 -17.18
C ASN A 205 15.29 -2.30 -16.78
N ILE A 206 14.16 -2.81 -17.25
CA ILE A 206 12.81 -2.34 -16.90
C ILE A 206 12.54 -2.45 -15.40
N SER A 207 12.99 -3.53 -14.75
CA SER A 207 12.85 -3.69 -13.29
C SER A 207 13.63 -2.60 -12.55
N ASP A 208 14.81 -2.23 -13.04
CA ASP A 208 15.61 -1.14 -12.48
C ASP A 208 14.93 0.21 -12.66
N LEU A 209 14.34 0.50 -13.83
CA LEU A 209 13.56 1.71 -14.08
C LEU A 209 12.32 1.80 -13.17
N ARG A 210 11.61 0.69 -12.99
CA ARG A 210 10.43 0.61 -12.11
C ARG A 210 10.84 0.83 -10.65
N GLN A 211 11.87 0.13 -10.19
CA GLN A 211 12.41 0.31 -8.85
C GLN A 211 12.84 1.76 -8.66
N PHE A 212 13.61 2.32 -9.58
CA PHE A 212 14.03 3.71 -9.52
C PHE A 212 12.84 4.68 -9.39
N CYS A 213 11.76 4.47 -10.15
CA CYS A 213 10.52 5.23 -9.98
C CYS A 213 9.87 5.02 -8.61
N LEU A 214 9.75 3.78 -8.13
CA LEU A 214 9.17 3.46 -6.81
C LEU A 214 9.94 4.09 -5.63
N HIS A 215 11.24 4.32 -5.79
CA HIS A 215 12.06 5.01 -4.78
C HIS A 215 11.72 6.51 -4.69
N LYS A 216 11.26 7.11 -5.80
CA LYS A 216 11.10 8.57 -5.96
C LYS A 216 9.65 9.05 -6.05
N LEU A 217 8.75 8.18 -6.46
CA LEU A 217 7.34 8.47 -6.73
C LEU A 217 6.43 7.59 -5.87
N PRO A 218 5.25 8.09 -5.47
CA PRO A 218 4.17 7.25 -4.94
C PRO A 218 3.79 6.13 -5.91
N GLU A 219 3.36 4.98 -5.38
CA GLU A 219 3.06 3.78 -6.18
C GLU A 219 2.09 4.04 -7.34
N TYR A 220 1.09 4.90 -7.14
CA TYR A 220 0.09 5.23 -8.17
C TYR A 220 0.63 6.10 -9.33
N MET A 221 1.81 6.72 -9.18
CA MET A 221 2.47 7.51 -10.22
C MET A 221 3.52 6.69 -11.00
N VAL A 222 3.84 5.47 -10.55
CA VAL A 222 4.84 4.63 -11.22
C VAL A 222 4.24 4.03 -12.48
N PRO A 223 4.89 4.18 -13.66
CA PRO A 223 4.42 3.54 -14.88
C PRO A 223 4.27 2.03 -14.73
N SER A 224 3.10 1.52 -15.12
CA SER A 224 2.79 0.09 -15.10
C SER A 224 3.48 -0.68 -16.23
N ALA A 225 4.02 0.03 -17.22
CA ALA A 225 4.82 -0.52 -18.31
C ALA A 225 5.91 0.47 -18.74
N PHE A 226 6.99 -0.05 -19.31
CA PHE A 226 8.08 0.74 -19.90
C PHE A 226 8.36 0.26 -21.33
N VAL A 227 8.52 1.20 -22.26
CA VAL A 227 8.81 0.94 -23.68
C VAL A 227 10.14 1.59 -24.04
N LEU A 228 11.10 0.81 -24.50
CA LEU A 228 12.39 1.32 -24.95
C LEU A 228 12.29 1.77 -26.41
N LEU A 229 12.81 2.97 -26.71
CA LEU A 229 12.80 3.56 -28.04
C LEU A 229 14.22 3.97 -28.45
N LYS A 230 14.56 3.81 -29.73
CA LYS A 230 15.81 4.35 -30.30
C LYS A 230 15.84 5.89 -30.25
N SER A 231 14.68 6.52 -30.45
CA SER A 231 14.47 7.96 -30.38
C SER A 231 13.00 8.27 -30.12
N LEU A 232 12.70 9.40 -29.50
CA LEU A 232 11.32 9.87 -29.38
C LEU A 232 10.79 10.35 -30.75
N PRO A 233 9.54 10.04 -31.12
CA PRO A 233 8.91 10.59 -32.31
C PRO A 233 8.76 12.11 -32.14
N LEU A 234 9.08 12.87 -33.19
CA LEU A 234 8.99 14.32 -33.22
C LEU A 234 8.03 14.76 -34.34
N THR A 235 7.26 15.81 -34.07
CA THR A 235 6.48 16.55 -35.07
C THR A 235 7.40 17.28 -36.06
N SER A 236 6.84 17.77 -37.18
CA SER A 236 7.55 18.61 -38.15
C SER A 236 8.20 19.86 -37.55
N ASN A 237 7.72 20.31 -36.39
CA ASN A 237 8.24 21.46 -35.64
C ASN A 237 9.24 21.07 -34.53
N GLY A 238 9.71 19.83 -34.49
CA GLY A 238 10.74 19.35 -33.54
C GLY A 238 10.23 19.10 -32.10
N LYS A 239 8.93 19.21 -31.84
CA LYS A 239 8.32 18.84 -30.55
C LYS A 239 7.98 17.34 -30.51
N ILE A 240 7.96 16.73 -29.33
CA ILE A 240 7.60 15.31 -29.14
C ILE A 240 6.18 15.05 -29.63
N ASP A 241 6.03 14.13 -30.58
CA ASP A 241 4.74 13.68 -31.08
C ASP A 241 4.23 12.49 -30.25
N ARG A 242 3.49 12.80 -29.18
CA ARG A 242 2.93 11.78 -28.29
C ARG A 242 1.87 10.88 -28.95
N ARG A 243 1.24 11.32 -30.03
CA ARG A 243 0.24 10.52 -30.76
C ARG A 243 0.90 9.48 -31.66
N ALA A 244 2.14 9.74 -32.06
CA ALA A 244 2.98 8.79 -32.78
C ALA A 244 3.79 7.86 -31.83
N LEU A 245 3.59 7.96 -30.50
CA LEU A 245 4.16 6.99 -29.58
C LEU A 245 3.50 5.63 -29.82
N PRO A 246 4.28 4.58 -30.00
CA PRO A 246 3.72 3.29 -30.35
C PRO A 246 2.99 2.66 -29.14
N ALA A 247 1.95 1.88 -29.41
CA ALA A 247 1.27 1.14 -28.37
C ALA A 247 2.25 0.16 -27.68
N PRO A 248 2.12 -0.08 -26.36
CA PRO A 248 2.99 -1.01 -25.63
C PRO A 248 2.89 -2.45 -26.16
N GLU A 249 1.78 -2.81 -26.82
CA GLU A 249 1.63 -4.09 -27.52
C GLU A 249 2.36 -4.12 -28.89
N GLN A 250 2.55 -2.97 -29.56
CA GLN A 250 2.97 -2.91 -30.98
C GLN A 250 4.45 -2.62 -31.23
N THR A 251 5.25 -2.20 -30.24
CA THR A 251 6.71 -2.06 -30.42
C THR A 251 7.45 -2.79 -29.33
N ARG A 252 7.88 -4.01 -29.65
CA ARG A 252 8.94 -4.70 -28.93
C ARG A 252 10.03 -5.18 -29.89
N PRO A 253 10.67 -4.29 -30.68
CA PRO A 253 11.78 -4.69 -31.56
C PRO A 253 13.00 -5.24 -30.78
N GLU A 254 13.12 -4.92 -29.48
CA GLU A 254 14.13 -5.49 -28.57
C GLU A 254 13.85 -6.98 -28.24
N LEU A 255 12.56 -7.38 -28.21
CA LEU A 255 12.15 -8.77 -27.99
C LEU A 255 12.03 -9.56 -29.29
N GLU A 256 11.91 -8.95 -30.46
CA GLU A 256 11.98 -9.71 -31.72
C GLU A 256 13.35 -10.39 -31.93
N ALA A 257 14.42 -9.86 -31.33
CA ALA A 257 15.74 -10.48 -31.36
C ALA A 257 15.94 -11.60 -30.30
N VAL A 258 15.04 -11.73 -29.31
CA VAL A 258 15.15 -12.67 -28.17
C VAL A 258 13.87 -13.49 -27.93
N PHE A 259 12.83 -13.29 -28.73
CA PHE A 259 11.56 -14.01 -28.61
C PHE A 259 11.79 -15.47 -28.96
N VAL A 260 11.77 -16.31 -27.92
CA VAL A 260 11.78 -17.76 -28.08
C VAL A 260 10.35 -18.24 -27.90
N ALA A 261 9.79 -18.79 -28.99
CA ALA A 261 8.46 -19.36 -28.99
C ALA A 261 8.37 -20.57 -28.04
N PRO A 262 7.17 -20.90 -27.55
CA PRO A 262 6.90 -22.16 -26.86
C PRO A 262 7.46 -23.37 -27.62
N ARG A 263 8.12 -24.27 -26.89
CA ARG A 263 8.73 -25.48 -27.47
C ARG A 263 7.87 -26.73 -27.29
N ASN A 264 6.87 -26.65 -26.42
CA ASN A 264 5.97 -27.74 -26.07
C ASN A 264 4.61 -27.20 -25.60
N SER A 265 3.62 -28.08 -25.51
CA SER A 265 2.24 -27.74 -25.16
C SER A 265 2.06 -27.11 -23.77
N VAL A 266 2.95 -27.41 -22.82
CA VAL A 266 2.95 -26.80 -21.48
C VAL A 266 3.41 -25.34 -21.56
N GLU A 267 4.48 -25.07 -22.32
CA GLU A 267 4.95 -23.71 -22.57
C GLU A 267 3.91 -22.90 -23.35
N GLU A 268 3.20 -23.49 -24.31
CA GLU A 268 2.15 -22.82 -25.10
C GLU A 268 1.02 -22.31 -24.19
N GLN A 269 0.42 -23.21 -23.42
CA GLN A 269 -0.64 -22.86 -22.48
C GLN A 269 -0.16 -21.89 -21.39
N LEU A 270 1.09 -22.01 -20.93
CA LEU A 270 1.66 -21.05 -19.97
C LEU A 270 1.87 -19.66 -20.58
N THR A 271 2.35 -19.56 -21.83
CA THR A 271 2.49 -18.27 -22.50
C THR A 271 1.13 -17.59 -22.71
N GLU A 272 0.07 -18.35 -23.01
CA GLU A 272 -1.30 -17.84 -23.08
C GLU A 272 -1.80 -17.33 -21.72
N ILE A 273 -1.56 -18.09 -20.65
CA ILE A 273 -1.93 -17.67 -19.29
C ILE A 273 -1.17 -16.40 -18.88
N TRP A 274 0.14 -16.32 -19.17
CA TRP A 274 0.95 -15.12 -18.95
C TRP A 274 0.40 -13.92 -19.72
N ALA A 275 0.14 -14.11 -21.02
CA ALA A 275 -0.40 -13.09 -21.92
C ALA A 275 -1.76 -12.56 -21.41
N GLN A 276 -2.68 -13.45 -21.03
CA GLN A 276 -3.98 -13.07 -20.46
C GLN A 276 -3.86 -12.29 -19.14
N VAL A 277 -3.01 -12.75 -18.21
CA VAL A 277 -2.86 -12.12 -16.90
C VAL A 277 -2.20 -10.75 -17.01
N LEU A 278 -1.25 -10.60 -17.93
CA LEU A 278 -0.50 -9.36 -18.13
C LEU A 278 -1.17 -8.42 -19.13
N GLY A 279 -2.23 -8.87 -19.82
CA GLY A 279 -2.88 -8.11 -20.90
C GLY A 279 -1.94 -7.86 -22.08
N LEU A 280 -1.22 -8.90 -22.53
CA LEU A 280 -0.24 -8.84 -23.62
C LEU A 280 -0.68 -9.74 -24.78
N GLU A 281 -0.36 -9.37 -26.02
CA GLU A 281 -0.65 -10.20 -27.20
C GLU A 281 0.26 -11.44 -27.32
N LYS A 282 1.55 -11.30 -26.97
CA LYS A 282 2.56 -12.37 -27.05
C LYS A 282 3.55 -12.31 -25.89
N VAL A 283 3.94 -13.49 -25.41
CA VAL A 283 4.94 -13.70 -24.37
C VAL A 283 5.90 -14.81 -24.81
N GLY A 284 7.21 -14.55 -24.76
CA GLY A 284 8.24 -15.54 -25.03
C GLY A 284 8.54 -16.41 -23.81
N ILE A 285 9.10 -17.61 -24.02
CA ILE A 285 9.31 -18.55 -22.91
C ILE A 285 10.33 -18.09 -21.86
N HIS A 286 11.21 -17.15 -22.23
CA HIS A 286 12.24 -16.59 -21.35
C HIS A 286 11.85 -15.22 -20.78
N ASP A 287 10.66 -14.71 -21.10
CA ASP A 287 10.21 -13.43 -20.58
C ASP A 287 9.91 -13.57 -19.08
N ASN A 288 10.49 -12.66 -18.31
CA ASN A 288 10.30 -12.60 -16.88
C ASN A 288 8.97 -11.92 -16.54
N PHE A 289 8.13 -12.61 -15.76
CA PHE A 289 6.81 -12.13 -15.34
C PHE A 289 6.83 -10.73 -14.72
N PHE A 290 7.83 -10.41 -13.91
CA PHE A 290 7.95 -9.12 -13.23
C PHE A 290 8.43 -8.02 -14.18
N ASP A 291 9.34 -8.34 -15.10
CA ASP A 291 9.83 -7.40 -16.12
C ASP A 291 8.71 -7.03 -17.10
N LEU A 292 7.78 -7.97 -17.34
CA LEU A 292 6.55 -7.75 -18.10
C LEU A 292 5.46 -6.97 -17.34
N GLY A 293 5.74 -6.52 -16.11
CA GLY A 293 4.84 -5.68 -15.32
C GLY A 293 4.01 -6.41 -14.27
N GLY A 294 4.24 -7.71 -14.10
CA GLY A 294 3.62 -8.53 -13.06
C GLY A 294 3.88 -8.02 -11.63
N HIS A 295 2.87 -8.12 -10.76
CA HIS A 295 2.95 -7.78 -9.34
C HIS A 295 2.14 -8.76 -8.48
N SER A 296 2.22 -8.64 -7.15
CA SER A 296 1.68 -9.61 -6.18
C SER A 296 0.24 -10.07 -6.46
N LEU A 297 -0.66 -9.16 -6.84
CA LEU A 297 -2.04 -9.47 -7.23
C LEU A 297 -2.12 -10.29 -8.54
N LEU A 298 -1.36 -9.91 -9.56
CA LEU A 298 -1.29 -10.64 -10.84
C LEU A 298 -0.65 -12.00 -10.67
N ILE A 299 0.30 -12.15 -9.74
CA ILE A 299 0.86 -13.46 -9.42
C ILE A 299 -0.20 -14.41 -8.88
N THR A 300 -1.07 -13.97 -7.96
CA THR A 300 -2.11 -14.84 -7.44
C THR A 300 -3.07 -15.28 -8.55
N GLN A 301 -3.45 -14.36 -9.46
CA GLN A 301 -4.23 -14.69 -10.66
C GLN A 301 -3.53 -15.74 -11.54
N LEU A 302 -2.22 -15.56 -11.75
CA LEU A 302 -1.39 -16.46 -12.53
C LEU A 302 -1.38 -17.87 -11.96
N LEU A 303 -1.10 -18.01 -10.67
CA LEU A 303 -1.04 -19.32 -10.00
C LEU A 303 -2.40 -20.02 -9.97
N ALA A 304 -3.49 -19.26 -9.83
CA ALA A 304 -4.85 -19.81 -9.90
C ALA A 304 -5.13 -20.39 -11.29
N LYS A 305 -4.87 -19.63 -12.36
CA LYS A 305 -5.03 -20.10 -13.75
C LYS A 305 -4.13 -21.30 -14.06
N VAL A 306 -2.87 -21.29 -13.61
CA VAL A 306 -1.96 -22.43 -13.78
C VAL A 306 -2.50 -23.69 -13.10
N ARG A 307 -3.00 -23.58 -11.86
CA ARG A 307 -3.63 -24.70 -11.17
C ARG A 307 -4.83 -25.23 -11.93
N ASP A 308 -5.70 -24.34 -12.40
CA ASP A 308 -6.95 -24.74 -13.04
C ASP A 308 -6.70 -25.41 -14.39
N THR A 309 -5.73 -24.91 -15.16
CA THR A 309 -5.32 -25.47 -16.46
C THR A 309 -4.53 -26.77 -16.32
N PHE A 310 -3.49 -26.80 -15.49
CA PHE A 310 -2.54 -27.93 -15.45
C PHE A 310 -2.82 -28.94 -14.34
N LYS A 311 -3.78 -28.65 -13.45
CA LYS A 311 -4.08 -29.43 -12.23
C LYS A 311 -2.87 -29.61 -11.31
N VAL A 312 -1.95 -28.64 -11.33
CA VAL A 312 -0.74 -28.59 -10.52
C VAL A 312 -0.78 -27.40 -9.57
N ASN A 313 -0.52 -27.64 -8.29
CA ASN A 313 -0.34 -26.56 -7.32
C ASN A 313 1.12 -26.11 -7.30
N LEU A 314 1.42 -24.99 -7.97
CA LEU A 314 2.72 -24.34 -7.87
C LEU A 314 2.75 -23.39 -6.68
N SER A 315 3.88 -23.37 -5.97
CA SER A 315 4.07 -22.41 -4.88
C SER A 315 4.37 -21.01 -5.45
N LEU A 316 4.08 -19.97 -4.66
CA LEU A 316 4.52 -18.61 -4.96
C LEU A 316 6.05 -18.51 -5.04
N ARG A 317 6.75 -19.27 -4.19
CA ARG A 317 8.22 -19.32 -4.17
C ARG A 317 8.80 -19.77 -5.49
N SER A 318 8.15 -20.74 -6.14
CA SER A 318 8.58 -21.26 -7.43
C SER A 318 8.56 -20.19 -8.53
N LEU A 319 7.62 -19.24 -8.47
CA LEU A 319 7.57 -18.10 -9.38
C LEU A 319 8.63 -17.06 -9.06
N PHE A 320 8.84 -16.72 -7.78
CA PHE A 320 9.86 -15.74 -7.39
C PHE A 320 11.29 -16.20 -7.67
N LYS A 321 11.57 -17.50 -7.55
CA LYS A 321 12.91 -18.05 -7.82
C LYS A 321 13.27 -17.96 -9.30
N ASP A 322 12.31 -18.30 -10.17
CA ASP A 322 12.55 -18.45 -11.61
C ASP A 322 11.33 -17.95 -12.42
N PRO A 323 11.11 -16.63 -12.55
CA PRO A 323 9.84 -16.04 -13.02
C PRO A 323 9.61 -16.11 -14.54
N THR A 324 10.10 -17.15 -15.22
CA THR A 324 9.96 -17.32 -16.68
C THR A 324 9.10 -18.53 -17.03
N VAL A 325 8.39 -18.47 -18.16
CA VAL A 325 7.54 -19.57 -18.63
C VAL A 325 8.33 -20.88 -18.77
N ALA A 326 9.55 -20.85 -19.32
CA ALA A 326 10.40 -22.02 -19.49
C ALA A 326 10.74 -22.71 -18.17
N ASN A 327 11.00 -21.94 -17.11
CA ASN A 327 11.35 -22.51 -15.81
C ASN A 327 10.12 -23.01 -15.06
N ILE A 328 8.97 -22.35 -15.23
CA ILE A 328 7.70 -22.80 -14.67
C ILE A 328 7.19 -24.06 -15.38
N ALA A 329 7.32 -24.14 -16.71
CA ALA A 329 6.96 -25.31 -17.50
C ALA A 329 7.71 -26.57 -17.05
N LYS A 330 9.01 -26.45 -16.73
CA LYS A 330 9.80 -27.55 -16.16
C LYS A 330 9.22 -28.04 -14.84
N LYS A 331 8.82 -27.12 -13.94
CA LYS A 331 8.24 -27.46 -12.64
C LYS A 331 6.88 -28.14 -12.81
N ILE A 332 6.06 -27.69 -13.76
CA ILE A 332 4.78 -28.34 -14.11
C ILE A 332 5.03 -29.74 -14.65
N ALA A 333 5.98 -29.92 -15.57
CA ALA A 333 6.29 -31.22 -16.14
C ALA A 333 6.76 -32.23 -15.07
N ILE A 334 7.58 -31.80 -14.12
CA ILE A 334 8.00 -32.62 -12.96
C ILE A 334 6.77 -32.96 -12.09
N ALA A 335 5.91 -31.98 -11.79
CA ALA A 335 4.72 -32.19 -10.97
C ALA A 335 3.69 -33.15 -11.60
N GLN A 336 3.53 -33.10 -12.92
CA GLN A 336 2.60 -33.96 -13.66
C GLN A 336 3.10 -35.41 -13.78
N GLN A 337 4.41 -35.64 -13.69
CA GLN A 337 4.99 -36.99 -13.65
C GLN A 337 4.89 -37.64 -12.26
N ALA A 338 4.73 -36.84 -11.23
CA ALA A 338 4.43 -37.31 -9.88
C ALA A 338 2.91 -37.50 -9.70
N LYS A 339 2.46 -38.43 -8.83
CA LYS A 339 1.03 -38.79 -8.67
C LYS A 339 0.13 -37.54 -8.52
N PRO A 340 -1.11 -37.52 -9.04
CA PRO A 340 -2.03 -36.39 -8.83
C PRO A 340 -2.19 -36.11 -7.32
N GLY A 341 -1.88 -34.87 -6.91
CA GLY A 341 -1.81 -34.45 -5.51
C GLY A 341 -0.41 -34.43 -4.89
N SER A 342 0.63 -34.87 -5.60
CA SER A 342 2.02 -34.74 -5.15
C SER A 342 2.47 -33.28 -5.21
N LYS A 343 2.94 -32.75 -4.08
CA LYS A 343 3.65 -31.47 -4.05
C LYS A 343 4.98 -31.69 -4.76
N VAL A 344 5.37 -30.77 -5.65
CA VAL A 344 6.80 -30.65 -6.00
C VAL A 344 7.50 -30.36 -4.67
N GLU A 345 8.25 -31.33 -4.15
CA GLU A 345 9.09 -31.14 -2.98
C GLU A 345 10.10 -30.04 -3.34
N GLU A 346 9.81 -28.82 -2.92
CA GLU A 346 10.78 -27.75 -2.93
C GLU A 346 11.81 -28.06 -1.84
N ASP A 347 13.10 -27.84 -2.12
CA ASP A 347 14.14 -27.87 -1.10
C ASP A 347 13.66 -27.06 0.12
N ALA A 348 13.34 -27.78 1.19
CA ALA A 348 12.94 -27.19 2.45
C ALA A 348 14.10 -26.31 2.91
N ILE A 349 13.84 -25.02 3.11
CA ILE A 349 14.88 -24.13 3.66
C ILE A 349 15.18 -24.63 5.06
N ASP A 350 16.44 -24.96 5.30
CA ASP A 350 16.90 -25.18 6.66
C ASP A 350 16.97 -23.83 7.38
N LEU A 351 15.86 -23.46 8.02
CA LEU A 351 15.76 -22.21 8.78
C LEU A 351 16.74 -22.18 9.96
N LYS A 352 17.14 -23.34 10.49
CA LYS A 352 18.15 -23.41 11.56
C LYS A 352 19.53 -23.03 11.01
N ALA A 353 19.88 -23.48 9.81
CA ALA A 353 21.11 -23.07 9.13
C ALA A 353 21.11 -21.57 8.75
N GLU A 354 19.94 -20.97 8.58
CA GLU A 354 19.79 -19.52 8.32
C GLU A 354 19.93 -18.68 9.61
N ALA A 355 19.71 -19.26 10.79
CA ALA A 355 19.74 -18.57 12.08
C ALA A 355 21.16 -18.40 12.64
N ILE A 356 22.08 -17.89 11.82
CA ILE A 356 23.48 -17.66 12.19
C ILE A 356 23.72 -16.16 12.39
N LEU A 357 24.03 -15.76 13.63
CA LEU A 357 24.41 -14.39 13.95
C LEU A 357 25.93 -14.21 13.78
N ASP A 358 26.33 -13.20 13.00
CA ASP A 358 27.69 -12.72 12.83
C ASP A 358 28.43 -12.71 14.17
N SER A 359 29.59 -13.37 14.21
CA SER A 359 30.37 -13.59 15.43
C SER A 359 30.88 -12.30 16.07
N THR A 360 30.97 -11.20 15.30
CA THR A 360 31.40 -9.88 15.78
C THR A 360 30.32 -9.14 16.58
N ILE A 361 29.06 -9.55 16.48
CA ILE A 361 27.94 -8.93 17.20
C ILE A 361 27.92 -9.45 18.64
N ARG A 362 28.65 -8.76 19.52
CA ARG A 362 28.79 -9.03 20.96
C ARG A 362 29.13 -7.73 21.71
N PRO A 363 28.63 -7.49 22.93
CA PRO A 363 28.89 -6.26 23.69
C PRO A 363 30.26 -6.22 24.42
N ASN A 364 31.25 -6.99 23.96
CA ASN A 364 32.48 -7.29 24.72
C ASN A 364 33.23 -6.03 25.22
N GLY A 365 33.28 -5.86 26.55
CA GLY A 365 34.00 -4.77 27.21
C GLY A 365 33.33 -3.39 27.12
N ILE A 366 32.10 -3.32 26.59
CA ILE A 366 31.36 -2.07 26.44
C ILE A 366 30.47 -1.87 27.66
N PRO A 367 30.57 -0.72 28.36
CA PRO A 367 29.74 -0.46 29.54
C PRO A 367 28.26 -0.32 29.16
N TYR A 368 27.40 -0.90 29.99
CA TYR A 368 25.95 -0.72 29.96
C TYR A 368 25.51 -0.19 31.32
N ASN A 369 24.82 0.96 31.33
CA ASN A 369 24.22 1.51 32.55
C ASN A 369 22.70 1.58 32.39
N PRO A 370 21.93 0.68 33.03
CA PRO A 370 20.46 0.65 32.93
C PRO A 370 19.77 1.78 33.70
N ASP A 371 20.50 2.58 34.48
CA ASP A 371 19.91 3.57 35.39
C ASP A 371 19.69 4.95 34.74
N ILE A 372 20.18 5.15 33.52
CA ILE A 372 20.07 6.42 32.80
C ILE A 372 18.85 6.36 31.86
N ALA A 373 17.90 7.28 32.06
CA ALA A 373 16.77 7.42 31.15
C ALA A 373 17.25 7.77 29.73
N PRO A 374 16.72 7.11 28.68
CA PRO A 374 17.19 7.34 27.32
C PRO A 374 16.85 8.77 26.88
N THR A 375 17.83 9.45 26.29
CA THR A 375 17.65 10.76 25.66
C THR A 375 17.43 10.63 24.16
N THR A 376 17.90 9.51 23.58
CA THR A 376 17.76 9.21 22.15
C THR A 376 17.29 7.79 21.93
N ILE A 377 16.24 7.63 21.12
CA ILE A 377 15.62 6.34 20.83
C ILE A 377 15.66 6.10 19.33
N PHE A 378 16.06 4.91 18.90
CA PHE A 378 15.97 4.50 17.51
C PHE A 378 14.75 3.62 17.28
N LEU A 379 13.87 4.04 16.37
CA LEU A 379 12.67 3.31 15.99
C LEU A 379 12.74 2.90 14.52
N THR A 380 12.67 1.59 14.25
CA THR A 380 12.48 1.10 12.88
C THR A 380 11.01 0.88 12.57
N GLY A 381 10.60 1.16 11.34
CA GLY A 381 9.24 0.91 10.87
C GLY A 381 8.20 1.93 11.36
N ALA A 382 8.61 3.16 11.68
CA ALA A 382 7.72 4.25 12.12
C ALA A 382 6.60 4.60 11.11
N THR A 383 6.79 4.28 9.83
CA THR A 383 5.78 4.46 8.78
C THR A 383 4.83 3.26 8.62
N GLY A 384 4.99 2.22 9.43
CA GLY A 384 4.13 1.04 9.46
C GLY A 384 3.01 1.20 10.48
N PHE A 385 2.03 0.30 10.46
CA PHE A 385 0.85 0.37 11.33
C PHE A 385 1.21 0.43 12.82
N LEU A 386 1.76 -0.66 13.41
CA LEU A 386 2.19 -0.64 14.82
C LEU A 386 3.26 0.42 15.10
N GLY A 387 4.14 0.68 14.13
CA GLY A 387 5.23 1.66 14.30
C GLY A 387 4.75 3.09 14.50
N ALA A 388 3.64 3.49 13.87
CA ALA A 388 3.03 4.79 14.09
C ALA A 388 2.52 4.94 15.53
N PHE A 389 1.87 3.91 16.08
CA PHE A 389 1.40 3.91 17.47
C PHE A 389 2.57 3.82 18.47
N LEU A 390 3.62 3.04 18.17
CA LEU A 390 4.84 3.03 18.99
C LEU A 390 5.52 4.41 19.01
N LEU A 391 5.63 5.07 17.85
CA LEU A 391 6.16 6.43 17.78
C LEU A 391 5.33 7.38 18.63
N TYR A 392 4.00 7.33 18.50
CA TYR A 392 3.09 8.13 19.30
C TYR A 392 3.27 7.89 20.81
N GLU A 393 3.28 6.64 21.27
CA GLU A 393 3.44 6.31 22.68
C GLU A 393 4.83 6.72 23.22
N LEU A 394 5.90 6.54 22.43
CA LEU A 394 7.25 7.01 22.81
C LEU A 394 7.32 8.53 22.93
N LEU A 395 6.68 9.25 22.02
CA LEU A 395 6.58 10.71 22.10
C LEU A 395 5.78 11.13 23.33
N GLN A 396 4.68 10.46 23.65
CA GLN A 396 3.85 10.82 24.82
C GLN A 396 4.54 10.51 26.16
N GLN A 397 5.20 9.36 26.26
CA GLN A 397 5.68 8.82 27.52
C GLN A 397 7.15 9.16 27.83
N THR A 398 7.89 9.71 26.85
CA THR A 398 9.30 10.05 27.01
C THR A 398 9.60 11.47 26.55
N GLN A 399 10.71 12.03 27.04
CA GLN A 399 11.27 13.30 26.55
C GLN A 399 12.37 13.07 25.50
N ALA A 400 12.56 11.82 25.05
CA ALA A 400 13.63 11.47 24.14
C ALA A 400 13.36 11.97 22.71
N ASP A 401 14.46 12.19 22.00
CA ASP A 401 14.51 12.39 20.56
C ASP A 401 14.40 11.03 19.84
N ILE A 402 13.44 10.91 18.93
CA ILE A 402 13.12 9.65 18.26
C ILE A 402 13.67 9.62 16.82
N TYR A 403 14.76 8.89 16.65
CA TYR A 403 15.42 8.63 15.38
C TYR A 403 14.66 7.54 14.61
N CYS A 404 13.98 7.93 13.53
CA CYS A 404 13.09 7.06 12.78
C CYS A 404 13.74 6.64 11.45
N LEU A 405 14.07 5.35 11.31
CA LEU A 405 14.57 4.81 10.04
C LEU A 405 13.47 4.86 8.97
N VAL A 406 13.72 5.58 7.87
CA VAL A 406 12.74 5.81 6.80
C VAL A 406 13.40 5.81 5.43
N ARG A 407 12.72 5.18 4.46
CA ARG A 407 13.13 5.19 3.06
C ARG A 407 12.62 6.47 2.38
N ALA A 408 13.52 7.41 2.15
CA ALA A 408 13.24 8.65 1.43
C ALA A 408 14.52 9.23 0.80
N GLU A 409 14.37 10.09 -0.21
CA GLU A 409 15.51 10.76 -0.86
C GLU A 409 16.13 11.86 0.00
N THR A 410 15.31 12.54 0.79
CA THR A 410 15.70 13.68 1.63
C THR A 410 15.08 13.57 3.00
N ILE A 411 15.70 14.21 3.99
CA ILE A 411 15.23 14.25 5.38
C ILE A 411 13.81 14.82 5.45
N ASP A 412 13.52 15.89 4.70
CA ASP A 412 12.19 16.53 4.67
C ASP A 412 11.11 15.59 4.13
N LEU A 413 11.41 14.82 3.07
CA LEU A 413 10.48 13.82 2.54
C LEU A 413 10.31 12.67 3.53
N GLY A 414 11.38 12.25 4.20
CA GLY A 414 11.31 11.27 5.29
C GLY A 414 10.40 11.74 6.42
N LYS A 415 10.55 13.00 6.83
CA LYS A 415 9.72 13.63 7.87
C LYS A 415 8.25 13.68 7.47
N LYS A 416 7.96 14.14 6.26
CA LYS A 416 6.59 14.18 5.71
C LYS A 416 5.97 12.78 5.65
N LYS A 417 6.73 11.74 5.28
CA LYS A 417 6.24 10.36 5.28
C LYS A 417 5.86 9.88 6.69
N ILE A 418 6.67 10.21 7.69
CA ILE A 418 6.39 9.85 9.10
C ILE A 418 5.17 10.63 9.61
N GLN A 419 5.12 11.94 9.36
CA GLN A 419 3.97 12.79 9.68
C GLN A 419 2.68 12.25 9.06
N HIS A 420 2.68 11.99 7.75
CA HIS A 420 1.52 11.45 7.03
C HIS A 420 1.07 10.11 7.61
N SER A 421 2.01 9.25 8.02
CA SER A 421 1.69 8.00 8.69
C SER A 421 0.94 8.25 10.00
N LEU A 422 1.40 9.18 10.85
CA LEU A 422 0.71 9.53 12.10
C LEU A 422 -0.66 10.17 11.83
N GLU A 423 -0.76 11.09 10.89
CA GLU A 423 -2.03 11.74 10.48
C GLU A 423 -3.06 10.72 10.01
N SER A 424 -2.63 9.72 9.21
CA SER A 424 -3.50 8.66 8.69
C SER A 424 -4.16 7.80 9.77
N TYR A 425 -3.60 7.81 10.98
CA TYR A 425 -4.13 7.10 12.16
C TYR A 425 -4.62 8.04 13.26
N LEU A 426 -4.78 9.34 12.96
CA LEU A 426 -5.25 10.37 13.90
C LEU A 426 -4.31 10.57 15.11
N LEU A 427 -3.01 10.42 14.90
CA LEU A 427 -1.97 10.47 15.95
C LEU A 427 -1.07 11.72 15.87
N TRP A 428 -1.17 12.54 14.83
CA TRP A 428 -0.25 13.69 14.67
C TRP A 428 -0.60 14.85 15.60
N ASP A 429 0.42 15.39 16.23
CA ASP A 429 0.39 16.66 16.96
C ASP A 429 1.65 17.46 16.57
N GLU A 430 1.49 18.76 16.30
CA GLU A 430 2.61 19.60 15.84
C GLU A 430 3.73 19.69 16.88
N SER A 431 3.42 19.51 18.17
CA SER A 431 4.43 19.49 19.24
C SER A 431 5.41 18.32 19.11
N PHE A 432 5.08 17.26 18.37
CA PHE A 432 5.98 16.13 18.13
C PHE A 432 7.08 16.44 17.11
N ASN A 433 6.86 17.44 16.26
CA ASN A 433 7.66 17.72 15.08
C ASN A 433 9.16 17.91 15.42
N SER A 434 9.49 18.55 16.55
CA SER A 434 10.89 18.79 16.93
C SER A 434 11.63 17.54 17.41
N ARG A 435 10.91 16.52 17.90
CA ARG A 435 11.49 15.28 18.46
C ARG A 435 11.46 14.09 17.51
N ILE A 436 10.99 14.27 16.28
CA ILE A 436 11.03 13.24 15.24
C ILE A 436 12.21 13.54 14.31
N ILE A 437 13.21 12.66 14.32
CA ILE A 437 14.45 12.81 13.57
C ILE A 437 14.50 11.73 12.47
N PRO A 438 14.25 12.08 11.20
CA PRO A 438 14.31 11.10 10.12
C PRO A 438 15.74 10.63 9.88
N VAL A 439 15.93 9.30 9.85
CA VAL A 439 17.18 8.65 9.44
C VAL A 439 16.94 7.99 8.09
N LEU A 440 17.58 8.51 7.04
CA LEU A 440 17.43 7.95 5.69
C LEU A 440 18.17 6.63 5.60
N GLY A 441 17.43 5.54 5.37
CA GLY A 441 18.02 4.21 5.27
C GLY A 441 17.00 3.12 4.95
N ASP A 442 17.48 1.90 4.83
CA ASP A 442 16.71 0.73 4.42
C ASP A 442 17.19 -0.52 5.18
N LEU A 443 16.25 -1.20 5.85
CA LEU A 443 16.51 -2.46 6.56
C LEU A 443 17.04 -3.57 5.66
N SER A 444 16.75 -3.53 4.36
CA SER A 444 17.22 -4.54 3.40
C SER A 444 18.68 -4.37 2.98
N GLN A 445 19.32 -3.26 3.38
CA GLN A 445 20.70 -2.93 3.01
C GLN A 445 21.68 -3.15 4.18
N PRO A 446 22.94 -3.52 3.89
CA PRO A 446 24.00 -3.54 4.91
C PRO A 446 24.10 -2.20 5.65
N LEU A 447 24.42 -2.23 6.95
CA LEU A 447 24.47 -1.04 7.80
C LEU A 447 23.20 -0.18 7.73
N LEU A 448 22.04 -0.81 7.48
CA LEU A 448 20.75 -0.13 7.33
C LEU A 448 20.71 0.88 6.17
N GLY A 449 21.57 0.73 5.16
CA GLY A 449 21.69 1.65 4.04
C GLY A 449 22.44 2.95 4.34
N LEU A 450 23.11 3.02 5.50
CA LEU A 450 23.89 4.17 5.94
C LEU A 450 25.35 4.05 5.49
N SER A 451 26.04 5.19 5.37
CA SER A 451 27.51 5.17 5.29
C SER A 451 28.12 4.64 6.58
N ARG A 452 29.38 4.20 6.54
CA ARG A 452 30.07 3.72 7.75
C ARG A 452 30.17 4.80 8.82
N GLU A 453 30.42 6.04 8.40
CA GLU A 453 30.52 7.21 9.27
C GLU A 453 29.17 7.50 9.95
N GLN A 454 28.08 7.49 9.17
CA GLN A 454 26.72 7.68 9.70
C GLN A 454 26.34 6.56 10.69
N PHE A 455 26.65 5.31 10.36
CA PHE A 455 26.39 4.17 11.24
C PHE A 455 27.16 4.28 12.56
N GLN A 456 28.45 4.65 12.51
CA GLN A 456 29.26 4.90 13.70
C GLN A 456 28.74 6.07 14.53
N GLN A 457 28.33 7.17 13.88
CA GLN A 457 27.72 8.30 14.57
C GLN A 457 26.47 7.86 15.33
N MET A 458 25.56 7.12 14.68
CA MET A 458 24.37 6.57 15.33
C MET A 458 24.74 5.61 16.47
N ALA A 459 25.76 4.76 16.28
CA ALA A 459 26.24 3.86 17.31
C ALA A 459 26.72 4.60 18.57
N SER A 460 27.26 5.81 18.43
CA SER A 460 27.66 6.65 19.58
C SER A 460 26.50 7.42 20.22
N GLN A 461 25.52 7.85 19.43
CA GLN A 461 24.45 8.74 19.87
C GLN A 461 23.28 8.00 20.54
N LEU A 462 22.82 6.89 19.96
CA LEU A 462 21.56 6.23 20.33
C LEU A 462 21.60 5.47 21.66
N ASP A 463 20.66 5.69 22.56
CA ASP A 463 20.62 5.02 23.88
C ASP A 463 19.85 3.69 23.85
N VAL A 464 18.71 3.63 23.16
CA VAL A 464 17.80 2.47 23.12
C VAL A 464 17.28 2.24 21.70
N ILE A 465 16.99 0.98 21.35
CA ILE A 465 16.45 0.59 20.05
C ILE A 465 15.09 -0.11 20.20
N TYR A 466 14.08 0.35 19.46
CA TYR A 466 12.82 -0.34 19.23
C TYR A 466 12.81 -0.87 17.79
N HIS A 467 13.06 -2.18 17.65
CA HIS A 467 13.11 -2.84 16.36
C HIS A 467 11.73 -3.41 15.99
N ASN A 468 10.91 -2.56 15.35
CA ASN A 468 9.56 -2.91 14.89
C ASN A 468 9.48 -3.14 13.37
N GLY A 469 10.29 -2.43 12.59
CA GLY A 469 10.27 -2.48 11.14
C GLY A 469 10.51 -3.88 10.58
N ALA A 470 9.61 -4.31 9.72
CA ALA A 470 9.67 -5.56 8.97
C ALA A 470 8.94 -5.39 7.63
N PHE A 471 9.33 -6.15 6.61
CA PHE A 471 8.54 -6.34 5.42
C PHE A 471 7.46 -7.39 5.70
N VAL A 472 6.23 -6.92 5.89
CA VAL A 472 5.07 -7.77 6.20
C VAL A 472 4.33 -8.13 4.91
N ASN A 473 4.52 -9.37 4.45
CA ASN A 473 3.77 -9.90 3.31
C ASN A 473 3.51 -11.40 3.53
N PHE A 474 2.24 -11.77 3.63
CA PHE A 474 1.83 -13.13 3.98
C PHE A 474 1.83 -14.11 2.80
N THR A 475 1.93 -13.62 1.57
CA THR A 475 2.03 -14.47 0.39
C THR A 475 3.49 -14.77 0.05
N TYR A 476 4.39 -13.79 0.26
CA TYR A 476 5.79 -13.89 -0.16
C TYR A 476 6.58 -15.00 0.55
N PRO A 477 7.50 -15.68 -0.17
CA PRO A 477 8.36 -16.68 0.42
C PRO A 477 9.43 -16.06 1.32
N TYR A 478 10.03 -16.86 2.20
CA TYR A 478 11.13 -16.45 3.09
C TYR A 478 12.24 -15.69 2.36
N SER A 479 12.68 -16.17 1.19
CA SER A 479 13.79 -15.58 0.44
C SER A 479 13.55 -14.11 0.05
N ALA A 480 12.31 -13.73 -0.25
CA ALA A 480 11.95 -12.35 -0.60
C ALA A 480 11.90 -11.43 0.64
N LEU A 481 11.75 -12.00 1.83
CA LEU A 481 11.64 -11.28 3.09
C LEU A 481 12.94 -11.25 3.90
N LYS A 482 13.87 -12.19 3.61
CA LYS A 482 15.14 -12.39 4.31
C LYS A 482 15.95 -11.09 4.44
N ALA A 483 16.08 -10.31 3.37
CA ALA A 483 16.90 -9.10 3.38
C ALA A 483 16.43 -8.10 4.46
N ALA A 484 15.15 -7.73 4.46
CA ALA A 484 14.62 -6.78 5.42
C ALA A 484 14.44 -7.37 6.83
N ASN A 485 13.93 -8.61 6.93
CA ASN A 485 13.48 -9.16 8.21
C ASN A 485 14.60 -9.87 8.98
N VAL A 486 15.57 -10.49 8.29
CA VAL A 486 16.65 -11.27 8.91
C VAL A 486 17.95 -10.49 8.89
N LEU A 487 18.43 -10.08 7.71
CA LEU A 487 19.67 -9.33 7.59
C LEU A 487 19.55 -7.93 8.22
N GLY A 488 18.42 -7.26 8.03
CA GLY A 488 18.11 -6.01 8.73
C GLY A 488 18.15 -6.14 10.27
N THR A 489 17.58 -7.22 10.82
CA THR A 489 17.66 -7.51 12.27
C THR A 489 19.12 -7.67 12.72
N GLN A 490 19.94 -8.36 11.93
CA GLN A 490 21.36 -8.52 12.22
C GLN A 490 22.10 -7.17 12.25
N GLU A 491 21.81 -6.27 11.31
CA GLU A 491 22.43 -4.93 11.30
C GLU A 491 21.94 -4.05 12.45
N VAL A 492 20.70 -4.22 12.91
CA VAL A 492 20.21 -3.59 14.14
C VAL A 492 20.94 -4.10 15.39
N LEU A 493 21.16 -5.41 15.50
CA LEU A 493 21.93 -6.00 16.61
C LEU A 493 23.40 -5.58 16.56
N ARG A 494 23.96 -5.40 15.37
CA ARG A 494 25.29 -4.82 15.17
C ARG A 494 25.35 -3.39 15.70
N LEU A 495 24.36 -2.55 15.37
CA LEU A 495 24.26 -1.19 15.90
C LEU A 495 24.14 -1.19 17.44
N ALA A 496 23.36 -2.12 18.00
CA ALA A 496 23.15 -2.26 19.44
C ALA A 496 24.42 -2.64 20.23
N SER A 497 25.35 -3.34 19.58
CA SER A 497 26.60 -3.84 20.19
C SER A 497 27.84 -2.98 19.90
N GLN A 498 27.73 -1.92 19.10
CA GLN A 498 28.86 -1.05 18.77
C GLN A 498 28.93 0.20 19.63
N ILE A 499 30.16 0.57 20.03
CA ILE A 499 30.55 1.78 20.78
C ILE A 499 29.97 1.85 22.20
N LYS A 500 28.64 1.83 22.33
CA LYS A 500 27.89 1.71 23.59
C LYS A 500 26.79 0.68 23.44
N VAL A 501 26.54 -0.09 24.50
CA VAL A 501 25.46 -1.09 24.52
C VAL A 501 24.11 -0.37 24.55
N LYS A 502 23.19 -0.82 23.68
CA LYS A 502 21.84 -0.26 23.57
C LYS A 502 20.84 -1.38 23.84
N PRO A 503 19.93 -1.25 24.82
CA PRO A 503 18.81 -2.15 24.96
C PRO A 503 18.02 -2.27 23.66
N VAL A 504 17.64 -3.50 23.29
CA VAL A 504 16.84 -3.76 22.11
C VAL A 504 15.47 -4.31 22.52
N HIS A 505 14.44 -3.54 22.22
CA HIS A 505 13.05 -3.95 22.28
C HIS A 505 12.66 -4.50 20.91
N PHE A 506 12.70 -5.83 20.77
CA PHE A 506 12.43 -6.52 19.51
C PHE A 506 10.95 -6.90 19.40
N ILE A 507 10.27 -6.39 18.38
CA ILE A 507 8.88 -6.75 18.10
C ILE A 507 8.87 -7.93 17.15
N SER A 508 8.38 -9.06 17.65
CA SER A 508 8.21 -10.33 16.94
C SER A 508 6.73 -10.56 16.57
N THR A 509 6.28 -11.81 16.57
CA THR A 509 4.88 -12.22 16.38
C THR A 509 4.63 -13.53 17.10
N ILE A 510 3.42 -13.74 17.61
CA ILE A 510 3.05 -15.02 18.22
C ILE A 510 3.15 -16.20 17.23
N SER A 511 3.17 -15.93 15.93
CA SER A 511 3.25 -16.96 14.89
C SER A 511 4.59 -17.72 14.81
N VAL A 512 5.58 -17.37 15.65
CA VAL A 512 6.86 -18.09 15.74
C VAL A 512 6.87 -19.20 16.80
N VAL A 513 5.87 -19.23 17.70
CA VAL A 513 5.78 -20.17 18.83
C VAL A 513 4.52 -21.03 18.73
N PHE A 514 4.35 -21.74 17.61
CA PHE A 514 3.30 -22.75 17.50
C PHE A 514 3.80 -24.10 18.06
N PRO A 515 3.03 -24.84 18.87
CA PRO A 515 3.48 -26.13 19.39
C PRO A 515 3.59 -27.18 18.28
N ASN A 516 4.65 -28.00 18.32
CA ASN A 516 4.82 -29.17 17.45
C ASN A 516 3.84 -30.29 17.77
N ASN A 517 3.53 -30.47 19.06
CA ASN A 517 2.64 -31.52 19.53
C ASN A 517 1.19 -30.98 19.57
N PRO A 518 0.24 -31.60 18.85
CA PRO A 518 -1.18 -31.20 18.88
C PRO A 518 -1.83 -31.33 20.26
N ASP A 519 -1.26 -32.11 21.19
CA ASP A 519 -1.75 -32.25 22.57
C ASP A 519 -1.32 -31.07 23.47
N VAL A 520 -0.39 -30.22 23.03
CA VAL A 520 0.02 -29.04 23.77
C VAL A 520 -0.92 -27.89 23.44
N SER A 521 -1.81 -27.59 24.38
CA SER A 521 -2.77 -26.48 24.26
C SER A 521 -2.25 -25.16 24.82
N LEU A 522 -1.23 -25.17 25.67
CA LEU A 522 -0.69 -23.97 26.32
C LEU A 522 0.70 -23.62 25.79
N VAL A 523 0.85 -22.45 25.19
CA VAL A 523 2.12 -21.88 24.74
C VAL A 523 2.54 -20.80 25.73
N ARG A 524 3.74 -20.90 26.28
CA ARG A 524 4.24 -19.96 27.28
C ARG A 524 5.26 -18.97 26.72
N GLU A 525 5.42 -17.84 27.41
CA GLU A 525 6.35 -16.79 27.03
C GLU A 525 7.82 -17.27 27.02
N GLN A 526 8.16 -18.21 27.90
CA GLN A 526 9.48 -18.82 28.07
C GLN A 526 9.77 -20.00 27.15
N ASP A 527 8.78 -20.47 26.38
CA ASP A 527 8.97 -21.65 25.52
C ASP A 527 10.04 -21.38 24.44
N SER A 528 10.86 -22.40 24.19
CA SER A 528 11.94 -22.35 23.20
C SER A 528 11.40 -22.36 21.78
N LEU A 529 12.02 -21.56 20.91
CA LEU A 529 11.76 -21.58 19.48
C LEU A 529 12.16 -22.90 18.80
N ASP A 530 13.05 -23.70 19.41
CA ASP A 530 13.46 -25.00 18.86
C ASP A 530 12.41 -26.09 19.03
N ASP A 531 11.60 -25.98 20.09
CA ASP A 531 10.55 -26.94 20.41
C ASP A 531 9.25 -26.64 19.63
N ALA A 532 9.17 -25.45 19.05
CA ALA A 532 8.04 -24.97 18.25
C ALA A 532 8.00 -25.61 16.86
N LYS A 533 6.78 -25.81 16.36
CA LYS A 533 6.48 -26.14 14.97
C LYS A 533 7.02 -25.08 14.04
N MET A 534 7.76 -25.55 13.03
CA MET A 534 8.29 -24.65 12.02
C MET A 534 7.14 -23.91 11.31
N PRO A 535 7.24 -22.58 11.19
CA PRO A 535 6.19 -21.81 10.54
C PRO A 535 6.07 -22.16 9.05
N SER A 536 4.84 -22.17 8.55
CA SER A 536 4.53 -22.48 7.15
C SER A 536 4.61 -21.28 6.21
N SER A 537 4.35 -20.05 6.70
CA SER A 537 4.37 -18.84 5.87
C SER A 537 5.74 -18.18 5.84
N GLY A 538 6.14 -17.62 4.69
CA GLY A 538 7.45 -16.96 4.54
C GLY A 538 7.68 -15.82 5.54
N TYR A 539 6.64 -15.05 5.86
CA TYR A 539 6.72 -14.01 6.88
C TYR A 539 7.03 -14.59 8.26
N ALA A 540 6.28 -15.60 8.71
CA ALA A 540 6.52 -16.22 10.01
C ALA A 540 7.88 -16.93 10.07
N GLN A 541 8.33 -17.55 8.98
CA GLN A 541 9.68 -18.12 8.86
C GLN A 541 10.75 -17.04 9.05
N SER A 542 10.61 -15.89 8.39
CA SER A 542 11.57 -14.78 8.51
C SER A 542 11.63 -14.20 9.93
N LYS A 543 10.49 -14.16 10.63
CA LYS A 543 10.39 -13.67 12.01
C LYS A 543 10.93 -14.67 13.01
N TRP A 544 10.74 -15.97 12.76
CA TRP A 544 11.35 -17.04 13.56
C TRP A 544 12.89 -16.97 13.48
N VAL A 545 13.45 -16.83 12.27
CA VAL A 545 14.92 -16.68 12.10
C VAL A 545 15.41 -15.40 12.78
N ALA A 546 14.72 -14.27 12.59
CA ALA A 546 15.07 -13.02 13.24
C ALA A 546 15.05 -13.13 14.78
N GLU A 547 14.04 -13.77 15.37
CA GLU A 547 13.97 -13.97 16.82
C GLU A 547 15.05 -14.92 17.34
N LYS A 548 15.46 -15.92 16.53
CA LYS A 548 16.64 -16.74 16.84
C LYS A 548 17.93 -15.91 16.89
N LEU A 549 18.16 -15.03 15.91
CA LEU A 549 19.32 -14.13 15.93
C LEU A 549 19.32 -13.23 17.17
N VAL A 550 18.15 -12.71 17.53
CA VAL A 550 17.93 -11.88 18.73
C VAL A 550 18.18 -12.69 20.02
N THR A 551 17.77 -13.96 20.05
CA THR A 551 18.02 -14.87 21.18
C THR A 551 19.52 -15.15 21.34
N ILE A 552 20.23 -15.43 20.25
CA ILE A 552 21.69 -15.62 20.25
C ILE A 552 22.40 -14.35 20.72
N ALA A 553 21.96 -13.16 20.29
CA ALA A 553 22.49 -11.88 20.75
C ALA A 553 22.27 -11.66 22.26
N ARG A 554 21.08 -12.01 22.77
CA ARG A 554 20.76 -11.98 24.20
C ARG A 554 21.67 -12.91 25.01
N GLU A 555 21.87 -14.14 24.55
CA GLU A 555 22.80 -15.12 25.17
C GLU A 555 24.26 -14.62 25.16
N ARG A 556 24.62 -13.81 24.16
CA ARG A 556 25.92 -13.13 24.09
C ARG A 556 26.02 -11.89 24.99
N GLY A 557 24.96 -11.57 25.76
CA GLY A 557 24.95 -10.51 26.76
C GLY A 557 24.33 -9.19 26.33
N LEU A 558 23.70 -9.09 25.15
CA LEU A 558 22.95 -7.88 24.80
C LEU A 558 21.65 -7.81 25.64
N PRO A 559 21.30 -6.63 26.21
CA PRO A 559 20.06 -6.44 26.94
C PRO A 559 18.88 -6.38 25.96
N ILE A 560 18.05 -7.41 25.93
CA ILE A 560 17.00 -7.57 24.92
C ILE A 560 15.67 -7.96 25.57
N CYS A 561 14.59 -7.34 25.13
CA CYS A 561 13.21 -7.76 25.38
C CYS A 561 12.57 -8.22 24.07
N ILE A 562 11.78 -9.29 24.10
CA ILE A 562 11.06 -9.81 22.93
C ILE A 562 9.56 -9.65 23.15
N TYR A 563 8.87 -8.99 22.23
CA TYR A 563 7.42 -8.79 22.29
C TYR A 563 6.75 -9.56 21.15
N ARG A 564 5.88 -10.51 21.47
CA ARG A 564 5.18 -11.38 20.51
C ARG A 564 3.70 -10.98 20.48
N PRO A 565 3.32 -9.94 19.70
CA PRO A 565 1.92 -9.57 19.55
C PRO A 565 1.12 -10.66 18.84
N GLY A 566 -0.17 -10.71 19.19
CA GLY A 566 -1.19 -11.43 18.43
C GLY A 566 -1.51 -10.76 17.11
N ARG A 567 -2.72 -11.00 16.59
CA ARG A 567 -3.18 -10.32 15.38
C ARG A 567 -3.58 -8.89 15.73
N ILE A 568 -2.72 -7.93 15.39
CA ILE A 568 -2.93 -6.53 15.72
C ILE A 568 -4.16 -6.02 14.95
N SER A 569 -5.13 -5.49 15.69
CA SER A 569 -6.39 -4.95 15.15
C SER A 569 -6.42 -3.42 15.29
N GLY A 570 -7.58 -2.79 15.04
CA GLY A 570 -7.71 -1.33 15.09
C GLY A 570 -7.45 -0.75 16.48
N HIS A 571 -7.36 0.58 16.56
CA HIS A 571 -7.32 1.29 17.83
C HIS A 571 -8.68 1.17 18.52
N SER A 572 -8.70 0.72 19.78
CA SER A 572 -9.93 0.35 20.50
C SER A 572 -10.96 1.50 20.63
N LYS A 573 -10.50 2.76 20.65
CA LYS A 573 -11.35 3.97 20.77
C LYS A 573 -11.65 4.74 19.47
N THR A 574 -10.70 4.82 18.53
CA THR A 574 -10.89 5.59 17.28
C THR A 574 -11.25 4.72 16.09
N GLY A 575 -11.01 3.40 16.20
CA GLY A 575 -11.19 2.44 15.12
C GLY A 575 -10.09 2.46 14.08
N ALA A 576 -9.13 3.39 14.20
CA ALA A 576 -8.04 3.58 13.26
C ALA A 576 -7.30 2.26 13.02
N CYS A 577 -7.30 1.82 11.77
CA CYS A 577 -6.75 0.55 11.36
C CYS A 577 -6.13 0.64 9.96
N ASN A 578 -5.28 -0.34 9.61
CA ASN A 578 -4.75 -0.47 8.26
C ASN A 578 -5.72 -1.31 7.39
N PRO A 579 -6.44 -0.73 6.42
CA PRO A 579 -7.43 -1.47 5.62
C PRO A 579 -6.80 -2.52 4.68
N SER A 580 -5.48 -2.43 4.44
CA SER A 580 -4.75 -3.44 3.68
C SER A 580 -4.44 -4.70 4.49
N ASP A 581 -4.70 -4.73 5.80
CA ASP A 581 -4.53 -5.91 6.64
C ASP A 581 -5.41 -7.09 6.20
N HIS A 582 -4.89 -8.30 6.39
CA HIS A 582 -5.56 -9.54 6.02
C HIS A 582 -6.95 -9.69 6.67
N THR A 583 -7.11 -9.25 7.92
CA THR A 583 -8.37 -9.35 8.68
C THR A 583 -9.49 -8.56 8.00
N TYR A 584 -9.24 -7.31 7.66
CA TYR A 584 -10.25 -6.43 7.07
C TYR A 584 -10.53 -6.82 5.61
N ARG A 585 -9.53 -7.31 4.87
CA ARG A 585 -9.73 -7.93 3.55
C ARG A 585 -10.62 -9.17 3.62
N MET A 586 -10.43 -10.02 4.63
CA MET A 586 -11.29 -11.18 4.88
C MET A 586 -12.73 -10.75 5.15
N ILE A 587 -12.94 -9.79 6.04
CA ILE A 587 -14.27 -9.24 6.34
C ILE A 587 -14.92 -8.72 5.04
N LYS A 588 -14.20 -7.90 4.28
CA LYS A 588 -14.70 -7.33 3.01
C LYS A 588 -15.05 -8.41 1.99
N GLY A 589 -14.18 -9.39 1.77
CA GLY A 589 -14.44 -10.44 0.80
C GLY A 589 -15.58 -11.37 1.21
N CYS A 590 -15.73 -11.70 2.49
CA CYS A 590 -16.89 -12.44 2.99
C CYS A 590 -18.20 -11.65 2.81
N ILE A 591 -18.18 -10.33 3.03
CA ILE A 591 -19.33 -9.46 2.75
C ILE A 591 -19.66 -9.47 1.24
N GLN A 592 -18.65 -9.38 0.37
CA GLN A 592 -18.83 -9.45 -1.09
C GLN A 592 -19.35 -10.82 -1.56
N LEU A 593 -18.90 -11.92 -0.94
CA LEU A 593 -19.38 -13.29 -1.20
C LEU A 593 -20.78 -13.54 -0.62
N LYS A 594 -21.25 -12.69 0.29
CA LYS A 594 -22.46 -12.92 1.09
C LYS A 594 -22.39 -14.19 1.93
N SER A 595 -21.18 -14.66 2.25
CA SER A 595 -20.97 -15.87 3.02
C SER A 595 -19.68 -15.83 3.83
N ILE A 596 -19.67 -16.54 4.94
CA ILE A 596 -18.53 -16.69 5.85
C ILE A 596 -18.43 -18.17 6.27
N PRO A 597 -17.22 -18.75 6.38
CA PRO A 597 -17.10 -20.17 6.69
C PRO A 597 -17.52 -20.44 8.14
N ASN A 598 -18.37 -21.44 8.33
CA ASN A 598 -18.83 -21.91 9.62
C ASN A 598 -17.80 -22.86 10.24
N GLN A 599 -16.70 -22.28 10.73
CA GLN A 599 -15.64 -23.00 11.44
C GLN A 599 -15.53 -22.45 12.87
N ASP A 600 -15.12 -23.30 13.81
CA ASP A 600 -14.82 -22.89 15.19
C ASP A 600 -13.44 -22.22 15.26
N ILE A 601 -13.37 -21.01 14.70
CA ILE A 601 -12.16 -20.20 14.66
C ILE A 601 -12.27 -19.11 15.72
N GLN A 602 -11.23 -18.99 16.53
CA GLN A 602 -11.08 -17.90 17.50
C GLN A 602 -10.11 -16.85 16.93
N LEU A 603 -10.61 -15.64 16.73
CA LEU A 603 -9.85 -14.50 16.23
C LEU A 603 -9.14 -13.81 17.40
N ASN A 604 -7.83 -14.01 17.52
CA ASN A 604 -7.01 -13.37 18.54
C ASN A 604 -6.64 -11.93 18.15
N LEU A 605 -7.64 -11.03 18.19
CA LEU A 605 -7.51 -9.63 17.81
C LEU A 605 -7.02 -8.79 18.99
N SER A 606 -5.81 -8.26 18.88
CA SER A 606 -5.17 -7.42 19.90
C SER A 606 -5.22 -5.95 19.46
N PRO A 607 -6.00 -5.07 20.12
CA PRO A 607 -6.08 -3.66 19.75
C PRO A 607 -4.70 -2.98 19.76
N VAL A 608 -4.39 -2.17 18.74
CA VAL A 608 -3.04 -1.62 18.55
C VAL A 608 -2.61 -0.67 19.66
N ASP A 609 -3.56 0.02 20.29
CA ASP A 609 -3.33 0.88 21.44
C ASP A 609 -2.95 0.10 22.70
N TYR A 610 -3.54 -1.06 22.93
CA TYR A 610 -3.07 -1.96 23.99
C TYR A 610 -1.64 -2.43 23.70
N VAL A 611 -1.40 -2.92 22.48
CA VAL A 611 -0.08 -3.48 22.10
C VAL A 611 1.02 -2.44 22.23
N SER A 612 0.83 -1.23 21.68
CA SER A 612 1.82 -0.15 21.73
C SER A 612 2.09 0.34 23.16
N LYS A 613 1.04 0.58 23.96
CA LYS A 613 1.18 0.97 25.37
C LYS A 613 1.89 -0.10 26.20
N ALA A 614 1.53 -1.36 26.01
CA ALA A 614 2.16 -2.47 26.71
C ALA A 614 3.65 -2.57 26.38
N ILE A 615 4.03 -2.45 25.10
CA ILE A 615 5.44 -2.47 24.68
C ILE A 615 6.22 -1.36 25.39
N VAL A 616 5.75 -0.10 25.30
CA VAL A 616 6.46 1.08 25.85
C VAL A 616 6.50 1.05 27.39
N SER A 617 5.45 0.57 28.04
CA SER A 617 5.42 0.43 29.50
C SER A 617 6.41 -0.65 29.97
N LEU A 618 6.37 -1.83 29.34
CA LEU A 618 7.24 -2.95 29.71
C LEU A 618 8.70 -2.66 29.40
N SER A 619 9.00 -1.93 28.31
CA SER A 619 10.38 -1.55 27.95
C SER A 619 11.04 -0.61 28.96
N ASN A 620 10.25 0.17 29.70
CA ASN A 620 10.75 1.08 30.73
C ASN A 620 11.08 0.36 32.06
N GLN A 621 10.80 -0.94 32.17
CA GLN A 621 11.06 -1.74 33.37
C GLN A 621 12.36 -2.51 33.23
N LYS A 622 13.26 -2.37 34.21
CA LYS A 622 14.57 -3.04 34.19
C LYS A 622 14.42 -4.56 34.27
N GLU A 623 13.39 -5.00 34.99
CA GLU A 623 13.03 -6.40 35.20
C GLU A 623 12.51 -7.06 33.92
N SER A 624 12.19 -6.29 32.87
CA SER A 624 11.78 -6.82 31.57
C SER A 624 12.96 -7.30 30.73
N ILE A 625 14.17 -6.82 31.00
CA ILE A 625 15.37 -7.23 30.24
C ILE A 625 15.55 -8.74 30.35
N GLY A 626 15.75 -9.38 29.20
CA GLY A 626 15.91 -10.82 29.09
C GLY A 626 14.60 -11.60 28.93
N LYS A 627 13.44 -10.97 29.14
CA LYS A 627 12.12 -11.63 29.05
C LYS A 627 11.52 -11.57 27.64
N ALA A 628 10.57 -12.47 27.41
CA ALA A 628 9.65 -12.43 26.28
C ALA A 628 8.22 -12.21 26.80
N PHE A 629 7.40 -11.54 25.99
CA PHE A 629 6.05 -11.11 26.34
C PHE A 629 5.07 -11.50 25.24
N HIS A 630 3.95 -12.13 25.60
CA HIS A 630 2.84 -12.42 24.68
C HIS A 630 1.80 -11.30 24.78
N LEU A 631 1.72 -10.46 23.75
CA LEU A 631 0.79 -9.33 23.71
C LEU A 631 -0.46 -9.74 22.91
N VAL A 632 -1.22 -10.66 23.47
CA VAL A 632 -2.42 -11.24 22.86
C VAL A 632 -3.68 -10.78 23.58
N ASN A 633 -4.85 -10.98 22.96
CA ASN A 633 -6.11 -10.76 23.65
C ASN A 633 -6.48 -11.99 24.48
N PRO A 634 -6.68 -11.87 25.82
CA PRO A 634 -7.09 -13.01 26.65
C PRO A 634 -8.51 -13.49 26.34
N LYS A 635 -9.33 -12.65 25.68
CA LYS A 635 -10.66 -13.01 25.17
C LYS A 635 -10.65 -12.95 23.63
N PRO A 636 -10.28 -14.05 22.95
CA PRO A 636 -10.38 -14.08 21.50
C PRO A 636 -11.85 -14.03 21.06
N LEU A 637 -12.10 -13.48 19.87
CA LEU A 637 -13.43 -13.31 19.30
C LEU A 637 -13.80 -14.51 18.43
N PRO A 638 -14.86 -15.29 18.74
CA PRO A 638 -15.31 -16.34 17.84
C PRO A 638 -15.71 -15.78 16.47
N LEU A 639 -15.33 -16.47 15.39
CA LEU A 639 -15.69 -16.06 14.02
C LEU A 639 -17.21 -15.94 13.82
N LYS A 640 -17.99 -16.77 14.53
CA LYS A 640 -19.46 -16.70 14.56
C LYS A 640 -19.98 -15.39 15.15
N GLU A 641 -19.32 -14.84 16.17
CA GLU A 641 -19.70 -13.56 16.76
C GLU A 641 -19.39 -12.39 15.82
N MET A 642 -18.24 -12.44 15.12
CA MET A 642 -17.97 -11.51 14.02
C MET A 642 -19.05 -11.59 12.92
N ALA A 643 -19.47 -12.79 12.54
CA ALA A 643 -20.55 -12.98 11.57
C ALA A 643 -21.89 -12.41 12.07
N ASN A 644 -22.25 -12.66 13.32
CA ASN A 644 -23.47 -12.13 13.94
C ASN A 644 -23.44 -10.59 13.96
N TYR A 645 -22.29 -10.01 14.30
CA TYR A 645 -22.10 -8.57 14.28
C TYR A 645 -22.28 -8.00 12.87
N ILE A 646 -21.63 -8.58 11.86
CA ILE A 646 -21.78 -8.15 10.45
C ILE A 646 -23.24 -8.25 9.98
N ARG A 647 -23.98 -9.29 10.38
CA ARG A 647 -25.43 -9.40 10.10
C ARG A 647 -26.23 -8.32 10.80
N SER A 648 -25.91 -7.98 12.05
CA SER A 648 -26.60 -6.93 12.81
C SER A 648 -26.46 -5.54 12.17
N LEU A 649 -25.40 -5.33 11.38
CA LEU A 649 -25.23 -4.12 10.57
C LEU A 649 -26.15 -4.11 9.33
N GLY A 650 -26.75 -5.22 8.94
CA GLY A 650 -27.64 -5.35 7.78
C GLY A 650 -26.98 -5.95 6.53
N TYR A 651 -25.78 -6.53 6.64
CA TYR A 651 -25.20 -7.29 5.54
C TYR A 651 -25.81 -8.70 5.46
N PRO A 652 -26.26 -9.15 4.27
CA PRO A 652 -26.87 -10.46 4.10
C PRO A 652 -25.80 -11.56 4.00
N ILE A 653 -25.10 -11.85 5.11
CA ILE A 653 -24.09 -12.91 5.13
C ILE A 653 -24.60 -14.22 5.73
N GLU A 654 -24.31 -15.33 5.08
CA GLU A 654 -24.67 -16.68 5.55
C GLU A 654 -23.46 -17.44 6.11
N LEU A 655 -23.68 -18.22 7.17
CA LEU A 655 -22.68 -19.15 7.69
C LEU A 655 -22.79 -20.45 6.88
N VAL A 656 -21.78 -20.76 6.07
CA VAL A 656 -21.81 -21.93 5.19
C VAL A 656 -20.64 -22.88 5.48
N ALA A 657 -20.72 -24.14 5.07
CA ALA A 657 -19.60 -25.08 5.25
C ALA A 657 -18.33 -24.55 4.56
N TYR A 658 -17.14 -24.82 5.14
CA TYR A 658 -15.87 -24.29 4.59
C TYR A 658 -15.68 -24.65 3.11
N GLU A 659 -15.94 -25.90 2.72
CA GLU A 659 -15.83 -26.32 1.32
C GLU A 659 -16.81 -25.58 0.41
N GLN A 660 -18.04 -25.34 0.88
CA GLN A 660 -19.02 -24.55 0.13
C GLN A 660 -18.58 -23.09 -0.01
N TRP A 661 -18.14 -22.45 1.07
CA TRP A 661 -17.59 -21.09 1.06
C TRP A 661 -16.40 -20.98 0.09
N ARG A 662 -15.50 -21.97 0.16
CA ARG A 662 -14.33 -22.06 -0.70
C ARG A 662 -14.72 -22.24 -2.16
N SER A 663 -15.67 -23.13 -2.47
CA SER A 663 -16.19 -23.30 -3.82
C SER A 663 -16.81 -22.01 -4.34
N GLN A 664 -17.57 -21.27 -3.50
CA GLN A 664 -18.09 -19.95 -3.87
C GLN A 664 -16.96 -18.98 -4.20
N LEU A 665 -15.92 -18.90 -3.35
CA LEU A 665 -14.76 -18.05 -3.58
C LEU A 665 -14.00 -18.45 -4.87
N ILE A 666 -13.78 -19.74 -5.12
CA ILE A 666 -13.15 -20.23 -6.36
C ILE A 666 -14.02 -19.91 -7.58
N ASN A 667 -15.34 -20.03 -7.48
CA ASN A 667 -16.25 -19.76 -8.58
C ASN A 667 -16.51 -18.27 -8.82
N THR A 668 -15.98 -17.37 -7.98
CA THR A 668 -15.96 -15.92 -8.27
C THR A 668 -14.88 -15.49 -9.28
N VAL A 669 -14.33 -16.43 -10.06
CA VAL A 669 -13.33 -16.19 -11.12
C VAL A 669 -13.79 -15.18 -12.17
N ASP A 670 -15.09 -15.03 -12.38
CA ASP A 670 -15.67 -14.01 -13.27
C ASP A 670 -15.88 -12.64 -12.59
N SER A 671 -15.46 -12.49 -11.33
CA SER A 671 -15.56 -11.25 -10.54
C SER A 671 -14.24 -10.95 -9.79
N PRO A 672 -13.18 -10.51 -10.51
CA PRO A 672 -11.88 -10.18 -9.93
C PRO A 672 -11.90 -9.02 -8.91
N GLU A 673 -13.06 -8.40 -8.68
CA GLU A 673 -13.29 -7.36 -7.68
C GLU A 673 -13.41 -7.87 -6.23
N ASN A 674 -13.51 -9.20 -6.01
CA ASN A 674 -13.58 -9.74 -4.66
C ASN A 674 -12.22 -9.57 -3.92
N ALA A 675 -12.26 -9.00 -2.72
CA ALA A 675 -11.09 -8.70 -1.90
C ALA A 675 -10.28 -9.94 -1.47
N LEU A 676 -10.89 -11.13 -1.48
CA LEU A 676 -10.27 -12.41 -1.15
C LEU A 676 -9.70 -13.16 -2.35
N TYR A 677 -10.11 -12.79 -3.58
CA TYR A 677 -9.56 -13.38 -4.80
C TYR A 677 -8.02 -13.39 -4.84
N PRO A 678 -7.31 -12.30 -4.46
CA PRO A 678 -5.84 -12.24 -4.43
C PRO A 678 -5.18 -13.17 -3.39
N LEU A 679 -5.99 -13.77 -2.52
CA LEU A 679 -5.57 -14.63 -1.43
C LEU A 679 -6.09 -16.07 -1.60
N LEU A 680 -6.67 -16.40 -2.77
CA LEU A 680 -7.18 -17.74 -3.10
C LEU A 680 -6.18 -18.85 -2.79
N SER A 681 -4.89 -18.63 -3.04
CA SER A 681 -3.82 -19.59 -2.75
C SER A 681 -3.65 -19.89 -1.26
N ILE A 682 -3.98 -18.94 -0.38
CA ILE A 682 -3.96 -19.13 1.08
C ILE A 682 -5.08 -20.09 1.50
N PHE A 683 -6.19 -20.09 0.77
CA PHE A 683 -7.34 -20.97 1.02
C PHE A 683 -7.30 -22.24 0.14
N ALA A 684 -6.27 -22.42 -0.68
CA ALA A 684 -6.18 -23.46 -1.70
C ALA A 684 -5.68 -24.82 -1.16
N GLU A 685 -5.21 -24.90 0.08
CA GLU A 685 -4.84 -26.19 0.66
C GLU A 685 -6.12 -27.00 0.88
N GLU A 686 -6.31 -28.09 0.13
CA GLU A 686 -7.15 -29.20 0.62
C GLU A 686 -6.62 -29.51 2.01
N THR A 687 -7.41 -29.22 3.04
CA THR A 687 -7.22 -29.89 4.30
C THR A 687 -7.58 -31.36 4.06
N SER A 688 -6.66 -32.11 3.46
CA SER A 688 -6.46 -33.54 3.69
C SER A 688 -5.96 -33.71 5.11
N ASN A 689 -6.81 -33.23 6.02
CA ASN A 689 -6.85 -33.40 7.45
C ASN A 689 -8.05 -32.57 7.88
N SER A 690 -9.16 -33.28 8.00
CA SER A 690 -10.19 -33.17 9.04
C SER A 690 -9.69 -32.84 10.47
N GLN A 691 -8.46 -32.34 10.66
CA GLN A 691 -7.85 -31.97 11.94
C GLN A 691 -8.18 -30.53 12.38
N SER A 692 -8.81 -29.69 11.55
CA SER A 692 -9.31 -28.37 12.02
C SER A 692 -10.66 -28.45 12.73
N GLN A 693 -11.32 -29.62 12.77
CA GLN A 693 -12.55 -29.81 13.54
C GLN A 693 -12.29 -30.19 15.01
N ASN A 694 -11.07 -30.58 15.39
CA ASN A 694 -10.75 -31.10 16.74
C ASN A 694 -9.39 -30.68 17.31
N SER A 695 -8.63 -29.77 16.68
CA SER A 695 -7.41 -29.26 17.31
C SER A 695 -7.78 -28.36 18.50
N PRO A 696 -7.27 -28.63 19.72
CA PRO A 696 -7.60 -27.80 20.88
C PRO A 696 -7.20 -26.35 20.61
N LEU A 697 -8.03 -25.43 21.07
CA LEU A 697 -7.73 -24.01 21.02
C LEU A 697 -6.40 -23.75 21.72
N GLN A 698 -5.48 -23.11 21.01
CA GLN A 698 -4.20 -22.73 21.59
C GLN A 698 -4.41 -21.55 22.52
N HIS A 699 -4.01 -21.75 23.77
CA HIS A 699 -4.00 -20.76 24.82
C HIS A 699 -2.59 -20.22 24.92
N PHE A 700 -2.46 -18.90 24.89
CA PHE A 700 -1.19 -18.22 25.07
C PHE A 700 -1.13 -17.72 26.51
N ASP A 701 -0.17 -18.24 27.27
CA ASP A 701 0.13 -17.74 28.59
C ASP A 701 0.78 -16.36 28.49
N CYS A 702 0.34 -15.43 29.33
CA CYS A 702 0.75 -14.03 29.30
C CYS A 702 1.31 -13.59 30.66
N GLN A 703 1.87 -14.52 31.44
CA GLN A 703 2.22 -14.28 32.83
C GLN A 703 3.22 -13.12 33.03
N ASN A 704 4.30 -13.05 32.24
CA ASN A 704 5.25 -11.94 32.26
C ASN A 704 4.55 -10.63 31.87
N THR A 705 3.69 -10.67 30.84
CA THR A 705 2.94 -9.50 30.39
C THR A 705 2.01 -8.98 31.48
N LEU A 706 1.19 -9.84 32.08
CA LEU A 706 0.27 -9.49 33.16
C LEU A 706 1.00 -9.01 34.40
N THR A 707 2.11 -9.66 34.76
CA THR A 707 2.94 -9.26 35.91
C THR A 707 3.57 -7.90 35.69
N GLY A 708 4.13 -7.63 34.50
CA GLY A 708 4.75 -6.34 34.20
C GLY A 708 3.73 -5.20 34.06
N LEU A 709 2.48 -5.49 33.72
CA LEU A 709 1.43 -4.46 33.60
C LEU A 709 0.58 -4.28 34.88
N VAL A 710 0.82 -5.05 35.94
CA VAL A 710 -0.05 -5.11 37.13
C VAL A 710 -0.21 -3.76 37.84
N GLU A 711 0.83 -2.93 37.84
CA GLU A 711 0.81 -1.60 38.48
C GLU A 711 0.41 -0.48 37.51
N THR A 712 -0.03 -0.83 36.29
CA THR A 712 -0.42 0.11 35.25
C THR A 712 -1.94 0.09 35.05
N SER A 713 -2.48 1.10 34.37
CA SER A 713 -3.87 1.09 33.89
C SER A 713 -4.04 0.37 32.55
N ILE A 714 -2.99 -0.26 32.03
CA ILE A 714 -2.97 -0.87 30.69
C ILE A 714 -3.58 -2.27 30.77
N VAL A 715 -4.76 -2.42 30.21
CA VAL A 715 -5.48 -3.70 30.10
C VAL A 715 -5.91 -3.90 28.64
N CYS A 716 -5.80 -5.13 28.13
CA CYS A 716 -6.28 -5.46 26.80
C CYS A 716 -7.82 -5.40 26.75
N PRO A 717 -8.43 -4.49 25.97
CA PRO A 717 -9.88 -4.46 25.87
C PRO A 717 -10.39 -5.71 25.11
N PRO A 718 -11.50 -6.32 25.55
CA PRO A 718 -12.15 -7.37 24.77
C PRO A 718 -12.63 -6.78 23.44
N VAL A 719 -12.53 -7.55 22.35
CA VAL A 719 -13.13 -7.15 21.07
C VAL A 719 -14.59 -7.61 21.06
N ASP A 720 -15.43 -6.84 21.74
CA ASP A 720 -16.88 -7.04 21.81
C ASP A 720 -17.64 -6.13 20.81
N ALA A 721 -18.97 -6.06 20.94
CA ALA A 721 -19.81 -5.26 20.04
C ALA A 721 -19.45 -3.76 20.04
N GLU A 722 -18.95 -3.20 21.14
CA GLU A 722 -18.57 -1.78 21.23
C GLU A 722 -17.29 -1.51 20.44
N VAL A 723 -16.27 -2.35 20.62
CA VAL A 723 -15.02 -2.24 19.88
C VAL A 723 -15.23 -2.57 18.40
N LEU A 724 -16.05 -3.58 18.09
CA LEU A 724 -16.43 -3.88 16.71
C LEU A 724 -17.17 -2.70 16.07
N SER A 725 -18.09 -2.05 16.78
CA SER A 725 -18.74 -0.82 16.29
C SER A 725 -17.74 0.25 15.94
N THR A 726 -16.78 0.48 16.83
CA THR A 726 -15.70 1.44 16.61
C THR A 726 -14.87 1.09 15.36
N TYR A 727 -14.51 -0.18 15.18
CA TYR A 727 -13.76 -0.63 13.99
C TYR A 727 -14.56 -0.44 12.70
N PHE A 728 -15.83 -0.87 12.68
CA PHE A 728 -16.66 -0.76 11.49
C PHE A 728 -17.00 0.69 11.15
N CYS A 729 -17.21 1.56 12.14
CA CYS A 729 -17.37 3.00 11.91
C CYS A 729 -16.18 3.59 11.15
N TYR A 730 -14.95 3.27 11.56
CA TYR A 730 -13.76 3.71 10.85
C TYR A 730 -13.67 3.13 9.42
N LEU A 731 -14.00 1.85 9.22
CA LEU A 731 -14.02 1.22 7.90
C LEU A 731 -15.08 1.85 6.96
N PHE A 732 -16.19 2.35 7.50
CA PHE A 732 -17.20 3.09 6.74
C PHE A 732 -16.74 4.50 6.40
N GLN A 733 -16.17 5.23 7.37
CA GLN A 733 -15.68 6.60 7.17
C GLN A 733 -14.56 6.66 6.13
N THR A 734 -13.69 5.65 6.09
CA THR A 734 -12.62 5.53 5.10
C THR A 734 -13.09 5.07 3.72
N GLY A 735 -14.38 4.71 3.57
CA GLY A 735 -14.93 4.15 2.32
C GLY A 735 -14.43 2.74 2.01
N PHE A 736 -13.76 2.06 2.95
CA PHE A 736 -13.26 0.71 2.74
C PHE A 736 -14.41 -0.31 2.65
N LEU A 737 -15.43 -0.18 3.50
CA LEU A 737 -16.70 -0.91 3.43
C LEU A 737 -17.85 0.03 3.05
N ASN A 738 -18.76 -0.45 2.20
CA ASN A 738 -19.96 0.29 1.82
C ASN A 738 -21.00 0.22 2.93
N THR A 739 -21.59 1.33 3.36
CA THR A 739 -22.65 1.32 4.36
C THR A 739 -23.84 0.47 3.89
N PRO A 740 -24.31 -0.51 4.68
CA PRO A 740 -25.43 -1.36 4.27
C PRO A 740 -26.73 -0.54 4.12
N PRO A 741 -27.60 -0.90 3.16
CA PRO A 741 -28.85 -0.19 2.93
C PRO A 741 -29.87 -0.47 4.05
N LEU A 742 -29.95 0.44 5.04
CA LEU A 742 -31.06 0.63 6.00
C LEU A 742 -31.63 -0.62 6.69
N GLN A 743 -31.21 -0.88 7.94
CA GLN A 743 -32.11 -1.37 8.99
C GLN A 743 -31.73 -0.71 10.34
N HIS A 744 -32.61 0.17 10.81
CA HIS A 744 -32.64 0.91 12.08
C HIS A 744 -31.55 1.97 12.38
N PRO A 745 -31.95 3.15 12.91
CA PRO A 745 -31.01 4.14 13.40
C PRO A 745 -30.43 3.65 14.73
N ILE A 746 -29.22 3.10 14.70
CA ILE A 746 -28.36 3.22 15.88
C ILE A 746 -27.99 4.71 15.91
N ASN A 747 -28.41 5.44 16.94
CA ASN A 747 -28.04 6.85 17.11
C ASN A 747 -26.51 6.93 17.08
N TYR A 748 -26.00 7.53 16.00
CA TYR A 748 -24.57 7.72 15.72
C TYR A 748 -23.96 8.83 16.56
#